data_AF-A0AAV2NYG3-F1
#
_entry.id   AF-A0AAV2NYG3-F1
#
_cell.length_a   1.000
_cell.length_b   1.000
_cell.length_c   1.000
_cell.angle_alpha   90.00
_cell.angle_beta   90.00
_cell.angle_gamma   90.00
#
_symmetry.space_group_name_H-M   'P 1'
#
loop_
_entity.id
_entity.type
_entity.pdbx_description
1 polymer ?
#
loop_
_entity_poly.entity_id
_entity_poly.type
_entity_poly.pdbx_seq_one_letter_code
_entity_poly.pdbx_strand_id
1 'polypeptide(L)'
;MAEFSLNIQKHIKAGLVVSGKFDGSHACLAAATLGGNILVHSPHRQPQVDYSDHKQSNKRLSWSGELAELQIGTEVKSLCTGRLGEDERDTLLIGTVSHVLAYHVEDNADVFYKEMSDGANCIIVAKVGWLPNQVAIVGGNCSVTVLDAQGTEIFWTVMGGVVTSLSVFDFDGDGENELLIGTTDFEIRVQKEDTMLWETKETAAIVALTDLSNRQFAYAVDNGTIGVYEAGQRLWRVKSKHKVISVETFDINGDGAPELITGWSSGKVDARTYNTGEVMFKIQLSSGVAGIVDADYRRTGKPDLVVISTNGEIRGYSAGSAIQTPEPGEMIRELLAKKQALQMELRQRAATGSNMYYGSKLAISLLTQRGAARVALAAGPGLLVHCAIVFAEGVFEGETLVTHPNRPQGELEIALYPAKNDPVDIHVKVYVGPPGADLLQVFEITRQLPKFCMYEVIPKPQHIPDELSSNGVVTDVAERPQRIAIWLNQSLILGEELEIAESGSNAGCIEVWLRGMRDNKTHCFKSNANGKVTIQTDDSTFAGDIIQALAMYLGVRELNSEATFPAEESRMLDALERVKGLKEVDARLQAEAAGGANLLKSIVIRLEDARILENIDDMRKRLMQLKNINGDLIREHEIRLNSHRELAASLKELNIGVQRAARLRVGKAASNAVSRCRAAIQDENPKALALAIRHG
;
A
#
# COMPACT_ATOMS: atom_id res chain seq x y z
N MET A 1 23.25 -14.28 -21.54
CA MET A 1 22.29 -14.35 -22.67
C MET A 1 21.07 -15.13 -22.20
N ALA A 2 19.91 -15.06 -22.88
CA ALA A 2 18.79 -15.92 -22.51
C ALA A 2 19.15 -17.38 -22.82
N GLU A 3 18.93 -18.27 -21.86
CA GLU A 3 19.20 -19.71 -21.96
C GLU A 3 18.18 -20.40 -22.86
N PHE A 4 16.94 -19.90 -22.86
CA PHE A 4 15.89 -20.29 -23.78
C PHE A 4 14.98 -19.10 -24.10
N SER A 5 14.34 -19.17 -25.27
CA SER A 5 13.31 -18.22 -25.69
C SER A 5 12.23 -18.96 -26.47
N LEU A 6 10.96 -18.73 -26.12
CA LEU A 6 9.80 -19.32 -26.76
C LEU A 6 8.68 -18.28 -26.89
N ASN A 7 7.71 -18.52 -27.77
CA ASN A 7 6.60 -17.59 -27.99
C ASN A 7 5.27 -18.37 -28.10
N ILE A 8 4.35 -18.10 -27.18
CA ILE A 8 3.04 -18.77 -27.09
C ILE A 8 2.02 -18.16 -28.08
N GLN A 9 2.35 -17.06 -28.77
CA GLN A 9 1.48 -16.36 -29.74
C GLN A 9 0.09 -15.99 -29.18
N LYS A 10 0.01 -15.76 -27.86
CA LYS A 10 -1.20 -15.35 -27.15
C LYS A 10 -0.90 -14.12 -26.31
N HIS A 11 -1.86 -13.21 -26.22
CA HIS A 11 -1.74 -12.02 -25.39
C HIS A 11 -2.00 -12.34 -23.92
N ILE A 12 -1.05 -11.96 -23.08
CA ILE A 12 -1.05 -12.24 -21.64
C ILE A 12 -1.40 -10.95 -20.89
N LYS A 13 -2.28 -11.06 -19.89
CA LYS A 13 -2.65 -9.96 -19.01
C LYS A 13 -1.51 -9.69 -18.03
N ALA A 14 -1.12 -8.43 -17.92
CA ALA A 14 -0.03 -8.01 -17.04
C ALA A 14 -0.37 -8.24 -15.56
N GLY A 15 0.62 -8.69 -14.78
CA GLY A 15 0.51 -8.98 -13.35
C GLY A 15 -0.12 -10.34 -13.02
N LEU A 16 -0.53 -11.13 -14.02
CA LEU A 16 -1.25 -12.40 -13.83
C LEU A 16 -0.50 -13.57 -14.45
N VAL A 17 0.69 -13.83 -13.92
CA VAL A 17 1.52 -14.96 -14.33
C VAL A 17 2.12 -15.61 -13.09
N VAL A 18 2.02 -16.94 -13.03
CA VAL A 18 2.47 -17.75 -11.89
C VAL A 18 3.12 -19.04 -12.39
N SER A 19 3.95 -19.64 -11.55
CA SER A 19 4.62 -20.92 -11.82
C SER A 19 4.24 -21.93 -10.75
N GLY A 20 4.00 -23.19 -11.14
CA GLY A 20 3.66 -24.24 -10.21
C GLY A 20 3.93 -25.64 -10.76
N LYS A 21 4.16 -26.59 -9.86
CA LYS A 21 4.33 -28.01 -10.15
C LYS A 21 2.98 -28.73 -10.04
N PHE A 22 2.16 -28.57 -11.07
CA PHE A 22 0.80 -29.13 -11.10
C PHE A 22 0.76 -30.67 -11.14
N ASP A 23 1.79 -31.30 -11.71
CA ASP A 23 1.98 -32.75 -11.71
C ASP A 23 2.86 -33.24 -10.53
N GLY A 24 3.24 -32.33 -9.63
CA GLY A 24 4.13 -32.59 -8.48
C GLY A 24 5.63 -32.56 -8.80
N SER A 25 6.02 -32.56 -10.08
CA SER A 25 7.41 -32.76 -10.49
C SER A 25 7.97 -31.66 -11.40
N HIS A 26 7.19 -31.20 -12.38
CA HIS A 26 7.66 -30.29 -13.44
C HIS A 26 7.07 -28.90 -13.26
N ALA A 27 7.91 -27.87 -13.42
CA ALA A 27 7.44 -26.50 -13.38
C ALA A 27 6.63 -26.17 -14.65
N CYS A 28 5.38 -25.79 -14.43
CA CYS A 28 4.46 -25.32 -15.45
C CYS A 28 4.20 -23.84 -15.25
N LEU A 29 3.95 -23.13 -16.35
CA LEU A 29 3.58 -21.72 -16.30
C LEU A 29 2.06 -21.61 -16.42
N ALA A 30 1.41 -20.82 -15.55
CA ALA A 30 0.01 -20.44 -15.71
C ALA A 30 -0.12 -18.92 -15.86
N ALA A 31 -0.90 -18.47 -16.84
CA ALA A 31 -1.04 -17.05 -17.14
C ALA A 31 -2.47 -16.70 -17.59
N ALA A 32 -3.00 -15.57 -17.13
CA ALA A 32 -4.31 -15.10 -17.57
C ALA A 32 -4.21 -14.39 -18.94
N THR A 33 -5.22 -14.60 -19.77
CA THR A 33 -5.39 -13.89 -21.05
C THR A 33 -6.31 -12.68 -20.89
N LEU A 34 -6.27 -11.76 -21.85
CA LEU A 34 -7.21 -10.63 -21.91
C LEU A 34 -8.68 -11.07 -22.03
N GLY A 35 -8.94 -12.28 -22.53
CA GLY A 35 -10.29 -12.84 -22.69
C GLY A 35 -10.86 -13.49 -21.43
N GLY A 36 -10.13 -13.50 -20.31
CA GLY A 36 -10.58 -14.15 -19.06
C GLY A 36 -10.34 -15.67 -19.00
N ASN A 37 -9.64 -16.23 -19.99
CA ASN A 37 -9.18 -17.63 -19.94
C ASN A 37 -7.78 -17.71 -19.32
N ILE A 38 -7.44 -18.86 -18.75
CA ILE A 38 -6.11 -19.14 -18.22
C ILE A 38 -5.40 -20.10 -19.15
N LEU A 39 -4.17 -19.77 -19.51
CA LEU A 39 -3.27 -20.62 -20.26
C LEU A 39 -2.33 -21.33 -19.30
N VAL A 40 -2.20 -22.64 -19.44
CA VAL A 40 -1.18 -23.42 -18.73
C VAL A 40 -0.21 -23.98 -19.76
N HIS A 41 1.07 -23.64 -19.66
CA HIS A 41 2.12 -24.15 -20.53
C HIS A 41 3.00 -25.13 -19.74
N SER A 42 3.03 -26.39 -20.20
CA SER A 42 3.86 -27.46 -19.66
C SER A 42 4.82 -27.96 -20.75
N PRO A 43 6.09 -27.50 -20.75
CA PRO A 43 7.04 -27.76 -21.84
C PRO A 43 7.46 -29.23 -21.94
N HIS A 44 7.22 -30.03 -20.90
CA HIS A 44 7.65 -31.43 -20.84
C HIS A 44 6.49 -32.39 -20.70
N ARG A 45 5.26 -31.94 -20.98
CA ARG A 45 4.08 -32.82 -20.98
C ARG A 45 4.21 -33.78 -22.15
N GLN A 46 4.22 -35.08 -21.86
CA GLN A 46 4.06 -36.07 -22.91
C GLN A 46 2.58 -36.09 -23.32
N PRO A 47 2.26 -35.90 -24.61
CA PRO A 47 0.87 -35.99 -25.07
C PRO A 47 0.36 -37.40 -24.80
N GLN A 48 -0.62 -37.54 -23.91
CA GLN A 48 -1.32 -38.81 -23.75
C GLN A 48 -2.11 -39.08 -25.02
N VAL A 49 -1.71 -40.12 -25.76
CA VAL A 49 -2.45 -40.62 -26.92
C VAL A 49 -3.59 -41.50 -26.41
N ASP A 50 -4.67 -40.88 -25.93
CA ASP A 50 -5.89 -41.61 -25.64
C ASP A 50 -6.63 -41.91 -26.94
N TYR A 51 -6.53 -43.17 -27.40
CA TYR A 51 -7.24 -43.70 -28.57
C TYR A 51 -8.79 -43.77 -28.39
N SER A 52 -9.33 -43.24 -27.29
CA SER A 52 -10.76 -43.29 -26.95
C SER A 52 -11.45 -41.93 -26.84
N ASP A 53 -10.88 -40.85 -27.39
CA ASP A 53 -11.42 -39.48 -27.20
C ASP A 53 -12.40 -39.03 -28.32
N HIS A 54 -13.20 -39.97 -28.85
CA HIS A 54 -14.39 -39.59 -29.60
C HIS A 54 -15.55 -39.30 -28.62
N LYS A 55 -15.73 -38.00 -28.33
CA LYS A 55 -16.92 -37.34 -27.72
C LYS A 55 -16.92 -37.16 -26.18
N GLN A 56 -16.11 -36.24 -25.66
CA GLN A 56 -16.48 -35.48 -24.46
C GLN A 56 -16.24 -33.98 -24.66
N SER A 57 -17.30 -33.25 -25.01
CA SER A 57 -17.30 -31.80 -25.27
C SER A 57 -17.29 -30.93 -24.00
N ASN A 58 -17.09 -31.50 -22.80
CA ASN A 58 -17.38 -30.84 -21.51
C ASN A 58 -16.19 -30.75 -20.54
N LYS A 59 -14.93 -30.77 -21.02
CA LYS A 59 -13.78 -30.54 -20.13
C LYS A 59 -13.51 -29.02 -20.01
N ARG A 60 -13.42 -28.51 -18.78
CA ARG A 60 -13.16 -27.08 -18.48
C ARG A 60 -11.75 -26.65 -18.92
N LEU A 61 -10.80 -27.59 -18.82
CA LEU A 61 -9.44 -27.50 -19.33
C LEU A 61 -9.31 -28.36 -20.59
N SER A 62 -8.75 -27.78 -21.65
CA SER A 62 -8.46 -28.49 -22.91
C SER A 62 -6.99 -28.37 -23.27
N TRP A 63 -6.33 -29.50 -23.54
CA TRP A 63 -4.90 -29.56 -23.91
C TRP A 63 -4.74 -29.58 -25.43
N SER A 64 -3.79 -28.79 -25.91
CA SER A 64 -3.32 -28.71 -27.29
C SER A 64 -1.80 -28.83 -27.30
N GLY A 65 -1.29 -30.07 -27.28
CA GLY A 65 0.14 -30.34 -27.09
C GLY A 65 0.61 -29.91 -25.70
N GLU A 66 1.55 -28.96 -25.64
CA GLU A 66 2.16 -28.42 -24.41
C GLU A 66 1.34 -27.29 -23.78
N LEU A 67 0.30 -26.80 -24.46
CA LEU A 67 -0.52 -25.68 -24.02
C LEU A 67 -1.93 -26.14 -23.66
N ALA A 68 -2.40 -25.80 -22.47
CA ALA A 68 -3.79 -25.96 -22.05
C ALA A 68 -4.51 -24.62 -21.96
N GLU A 69 -5.79 -24.61 -22.27
CA GLU A 69 -6.67 -23.46 -22.07
C GLU A 69 -7.81 -23.84 -21.10
N LEU A 70 -7.91 -23.10 -20.01
CA LEU A 70 -8.93 -23.22 -18.97
C LEU A 70 -9.94 -22.07 -19.12
N GLN A 71 -11.21 -22.43 -19.34
CA GLN A 71 -12.29 -21.46 -19.49
C GLN A 71 -12.91 -21.11 -18.13
N ILE A 72 -12.78 -19.85 -17.73
CA ILE A 72 -13.37 -19.33 -16.48
C ILE A 72 -14.70 -18.62 -16.76
N GLY A 73 -14.81 -17.96 -17.92
CA GLY A 73 -16.02 -17.24 -18.34
C GLY A 73 -16.24 -15.89 -17.64
N THR A 74 -15.33 -15.46 -16.77
CA THR A 74 -15.38 -14.17 -16.06
C THR A 74 -13.99 -13.52 -16.04
N GLU A 75 -13.92 -12.23 -15.67
CA GLU A 75 -12.65 -11.53 -15.58
C GLU A 75 -11.81 -12.06 -14.41
N VAL A 76 -10.60 -12.55 -14.72
CA VAL A 76 -9.60 -12.94 -13.72
C VAL A 76 -8.91 -11.68 -13.18
N LYS A 77 -8.92 -11.54 -11.85
CA LYS A 77 -8.33 -10.43 -11.10
C LYS A 77 -7.01 -10.81 -10.44
N SER A 78 -6.85 -12.06 -10.01
CA SER A 78 -5.63 -12.56 -9.37
C SER A 78 -5.39 -14.04 -9.72
N LEU A 79 -4.12 -14.43 -9.71
CA LEU A 79 -3.66 -15.80 -9.89
C LEU A 79 -2.60 -16.09 -8.83
N CYS A 80 -2.64 -17.29 -8.27
CA CYS A 80 -1.64 -17.77 -7.32
C CYS A 80 -1.48 -19.28 -7.47
N THR A 81 -0.30 -19.78 -7.17
CA THR A 81 0.02 -21.20 -7.09
C THR A 81 0.61 -21.49 -5.72
N GLY A 82 0.24 -22.63 -5.15
CA GLY A 82 0.80 -23.05 -3.88
C GLY A 82 0.25 -24.38 -3.42
N ARG A 83 0.88 -24.94 -2.40
CA ARG A 83 0.48 -26.22 -1.81
C ARG A 83 -0.64 -25.97 -0.81
N LEU A 84 -1.81 -26.52 -1.09
CA LEU A 84 -2.96 -26.47 -0.21
C LEU A 84 -3.29 -27.89 0.24
N GLY A 85 -3.08 -28.15 1.53
CA GLY A 85 -3.28 -29.48 2.12
C GLY A 85 -2.02 -30.34 2.15
N GLU A 86 -2.22 -31.66 2.15
CA GLU A 86 -1.15 -32.66 2.26
C GLU A 86 -0.63 -33.15 0.89
N ASP A 87 -1.28 -32.76 -0.20
CA ASP A 87 -0.85 -33.15 -1.56
C ASP A 87 0.47 -32.44 -1.91
N GLU A 88 1.40 -33.17 -2.53
CA GLU A 88 2.68 -32.61 -3.00
C GLU A 88 2.51 -31.76 -4.26
N ARG A 89 1.35 -31.87 -4.93
CA ARG A 89 1.00 -31.11 -6.13
C ARG A 89 0.57 -29.69 -5.79
N ASP A 90 0.99 -28.74 -6.62
CA ASP A 90 0.56 -27.35 -6.46
C ASP A 90 -0.87 -27.17 -6.98
N THR A 91 -1.68 -26.42 -6.24
CA THR A 91 -3.04 -26.05 -6.60
C THR A 91 -3.02 -24.68 -7.27
N LEU A 92 -3.79 -24.52 -8.35
CA LEU A 92 -3.97 -23.22 -9.02
C LEU A 92 -5.15 -22.48 -8.38
N LEU A 93 -4.89 -21.32 -7.78
CA LEU A 93 -5.92 -20.44 -7.25
C LEU A 93 -6.21 -19.30 -8.23
N ILE A 94 -7.48 -19.07 -8.46
CA ILE A 94 -8.00 -18.11 -9.43
C ILE A 94 -8.98 -17.20 -8.72
N GLY A 95 -8.61 -15.94 -8.59
CA GLY A 95 -9.48 -14.90 -8.07
C GLY A 95 -10.21 -14.18 -9.19
N THR A 96 -11.52 -14.10 -9.05
CA THR A 96 -12.41 -13.35 -9.94
C THR A 96 -13.05 -12.19 -9.17
N VAL A 97 -13.92 -11.44 -9.84
CA VAL A 97 -14.65 -10.32 -9.23
C VAL A 97 -15.56 -10.77 -8.08
N SER A 98 -16.00 -12.03 -8.06
CA SER A 98 -16.98 -12.52 -7.08
C SER A 98 -16.67 -13.88 -6.47
N HIS A 99 -15.66 -14.60 -6.96
CA HIS A 99 -15.36 -15.96 -6.52
C HIS A 99 -13.86 -16.24 -6.49
N VAL A 100 -13.48 -17.17 -5.63
CA VAL A 100 -12.18 -17.83 -5.63
C VAL A 100 -12.37 -19.29 -6.00
N LEU A 101 -11.62 -19.73 -7.01
CA LEU A 101 -11.58 -21.11 -7.47
C LEU A 101 -10.20 -21.68 -7.18
N ALA A 102 -10.14 -22.77 -6.42
CA ALA A 102 -8.95 -23.60 -6.30
C ALA A 102 -9.09 -24.82 -7.21
N TYR A 103 -8.11 -25.07 -8.07
CA TYR A 103 -8.23 -26.01 -9.17
C TYR A 103 -6.99 -26.90 -9.31
N HIS A 104 -7.21 -28.22 -9.39
CA HIS A 104 -6.18 -29.19 -9.74
C HIS A 104 -6.15 -29.38 -11.26
N VAL A 105 -5.03 -28.97 -11.87
CA VAL A 105 -4.87 -28.93 -13.33
C VAL A 105 -4.80 -30.34 -13.93
N GLU A 106 -4.09 -31.28 -13.31
CA GLU A 106 -3.97 -32.65 -13.84
C GLU A 106 -5.25 -33.48 -13.70
N ASP A 107 -5.93 -33.37 -12.55
CA ASP A 107 -7.18 -34.09 -12.31
C ASP A 107 -8.39 -33.41 -12.99
N ASN A 108 -8.20 -32.20 -13.54
CA ASN A 108 -9.25 -31.36 -14.09
C ASN A 108 -10.44 -31.23 -13.12
N ALA A 109 -10.13 -30.95 -11.85
CA ALA A 109 -11.09 -30.96 -10.74
C ALA A 109 -11.00 -29.69 -9.89
N ASP A 110 -12.17 -29.20 -9.48
CA ASP A 110 -12.28 -28.08 -8.54
C ASP A 110 -12.05 -28.61 -7.11
N VAL A 111 -11.09 -28.04 -6.38
CA VAL A 111 -10.86 -28.33 -4.94
C VAL A 111 -11.95 -27.68 -4.12
N PHE A 112 -12.13 -26.37 -4.33
CA PHE A 112 -13.25 -25.62 -3.79
C PHE A 112 -13.59 -24.45 -4.71
N TYR A 113 -14.85 -24.02 -4.62
CA TYR A 113 -15.36 -22.85 -5.32
C TYR A 113 -16.15 -22.01 -4.32
N LYS A 114 -15.58 -20.87 -3.93
CA LYS A 114 -16.09 -20.03 -2.83
C LYS A 114 -16.52 -18.66 -3.37
N GLU A 115 -17.74 -18.26 -3.06
CA GLU A 115 -18.23 -16.89 -3.30
C GLU A 115 -17.53 -15.93 -2.33
N MET A 116 -16.97 -14.85 -2.89
CA MET A 116 -16.31 -13.75 -2.19
C MET A 116 -17.08 -12.46 -2.51
N SER A 117 -17.88 -11.98 -1.56
CA SER A 117 -18.68 -10.75 -1.68
C SER A 117 -17.83 -9.52 -2.02
N ASP A 118 -16.60 -9.45 -1.48
CA ASP A 118 -15.66 -8.35 -1.70
C ASP A 118 -14.74 -8.54 -2.91
N GLY A 119 -14.88 -9.65 -3.64
CA GLY A 119 -14.00 -10.03 -4.74
C GLY A 119 -12.60 -10.48 -4.31
N ALA A 120 -11.80 -10.95 -5.27
CA ALA A 120 -10.46 -11.47 -5.03
C ALA A 120 -9.43 -10.72 -5.89
N ASN A 121 -9.02 -9.55 -5.43
CA ASN A 121 -8.09 -8.66 -6.14
C ASN A 121 -6.64 -9.14 -6.08
N CYS A 122 -6.25 -9.81 -4.99
CA CYS A 122 -4.97 -10.48 -4.84
C CYS A 122 -5.13 -11.75 -3.99
N ILE A 123 -4.29 -12.75 -4.25
CA ILE A 123 -4.30 -14.03 -3.53
C ILE A 123 -2.85 -14.45 -3.31
N ILE A 124 -2.53 -14.94 -2.10
CA ILE A 124 -1.27 -15.62 -1.81
C ILE A 124 -1.54 -16.93 -1.07
N VAL A 125 -0.66 -17.92 -1.24
CA VAL A 125 -0.64 -19.13 -0.42
C VAL A 125 0.58 -19.05 0.46
N ALA A 126 0.39 -19.01 1.77
CA ALA A 126 1.49 -18.84 2.71
C ALA A 126 1.18 -19.49 4.06
N LYS A 127 2.26 -19.74 4.81
CA LYS A 127 2.15 -20.11 6.23
C LYS A 127 2.30 -18.84 7.07
N VAL A 128 1.27 -18.59 7.87
CA VAL A 128 1.23 -17.46 8.78
C VAL A 128 1.55 -17.93 10.19
N GLY A 129 2.22 -17.09 10.99
CA GLY A 129 2.74 -17.43 12.32
C GLY A 129 1.76 -18.13 13.26
N TRP A 130 0.54 -17.59 13.34
CA TRP A 130 -0.50 -18.04 14.26
C TRP A 130 -1.32 -19.24 13.75
N LEU A 131 -1.00 -19.79 12.57
CA LEU A 131 -1.71 -20.93 11.98
C LEU A 131 -0.76 -22.11 11.71
N PRO A 132 -1.20 -23.36 11.96
CA PRO A 132 -0.33 -24.52 11.82
C PRO A 132 -0.05 -24.87 10.34
N ASN A 133 -1.04 -24.67 9.46
CA ASN A 133 -1.04 -25.13 8.08
C ASN A 133 -0.87 -23.95 7.10
N GLN A 134 -0.49 -24.25 5.85
CA GLN A 134 -0.56 -23.27 4.76
C GLN A 134 -2.02 -22.93 4.45
N VAL A 135 -2.28 -21.65 4.24
CA VAL A 135 -3.61 -21.09 4.00
C VAL A 135 -3.61 -20.19 2.77
N ALA A 136 -4.78 -20.05 2.15
CA ALA A 136 -4.98 -19.11 1.06
C ALA A 136 -5.47 -17.77 1.64
N ILE A 137 -4.70 -16.71 1.45
CA ILE A 137 -5.04 -15.36 1.91
C ILE A 137 -5.50 -14.56 0.70
N VAL A 138 -6.71 -14.02 0.79
CA VAL A 138 -7.42 -13.33 -0.30
C VAL A 138 -7.65 -11.88 0.10
N GLY A 139 -7.14 -10.94 -0.69
CA GLY A 139 -7.42 -9.52 -0.55
C GLY A 139 -8.57 -9.09 -1.45
N GLY A 140 -9.62 -8.54 -0.86
CA GLY A 140 -10.80 -8.02 -1.53
C GLY A 140 -10.80 -6.49 -1.64
N ASN A 141 -11.98 -5.92 -1.82
CA ASN A 141 -12.16 -4.46 -1.93
C ASN A 141 -11.98 -3.70 -0.61
N CYS A 142 -12.35 -4.30 0.52
CA CYS A 142 -12.22 -3.68 1.84
C CYS A 142 -11.91 -4.72 2.92
N SER A 143 -11.45 -5.91 2.53
CA SER A 143 -11.22 -7.00 3.47
C SER A 143 -10.03 -7.87 3.07
N VAL A 144 -9.49 -8.57 4.05
CA VAL A 144 -8.62 -9.71 3.84
C VAL A 144 -9.26 -10.92 4.50
N THR A 145 -9.43 -11.98 3.72
CA THR A 145 -10.01 -13.25 4.17
C THR A 145 -8.95 -14.35 4.08
N VAL A 146 -8.87 -15.21 5.09
CA VAL A 146 -7.99 -16.38 5.11
C VAL A 146 -8.84 -17.65 5.01
N LEU A 147 -8.53 -18.47 4.03
CA LEU A 147 -9.22 -19.72 3.71
C LEU A 147 -8.33 -20.93 4.03
N ASP A 148 -8.93 -21.98 4.57
CA ASP A 148 -8.29 -23.29 4.71
C ASP A 148 -8.20 -24.02 3.34
N ALA A 149 -7.63 -25.24 3.35
CA ALA A 149 -7.51 -26.06 2.14
C ALA A 149 -8.87 -26.50 1.56
N GLN A 150 -9.96 -26.37 2.31
CA GLN A 150 -11.32 -26.76 1.96
C GLN A 150 -12.17 -25.54 1.53
N GLY A 151 -11.62 -24.33 1.62
CA GLY A 151 -12.32 -23.08 1.32
C GLY A 151 -13.20 -22.55 2.47
N THR A 152 -13.00 -23.05 3.70
CA THR A 152 -13.61 -22.51 4.91
C THR A 152 -12.87 -21.27 5.37
N GLU A 153 -13.62 -20.25 5.77
CA GLU A 153 -13.07 -19.00 6.29
C GLU A 153 -12.60 -19.20 7.74
N ILE A 154 -11.30 -19.02 7.96
CA ILE A 154 -10.67 -19.10 9.29
C ILE A 154 -10.57 -17.72 9.92
N PHE A 155 -10.22 -16.72 9.12
CA PHE A 155 -9.93 -15.37 9.60
C PHE A 155 -10.40 -14.33 8.59
N TRP A 156 -10.86 -13.19 9.11
CA TRP A 156 -11.32 -12.07 8.31
C TRP A 156 -11.05 -10.75 9.02
N THR A 157 -10.54 -9.78 8.27
CA THR A 157 -10.28 -8.42 8.76
C THR A 157 -10.68 -7.37 7.74
N VAL A 158 -11.01 -6.16 8.23
CA VAL A 158 -11.41 -5.02 7.41
C VAL A 158 -10.22 -4.11 7.15
N MET A 159 -10.09 -3.69 5.89
CA MET A 159 -9.04 -2.80 5.41
C MET A 159 -9.57 -1.42 5.03
N GLY A 160 -8.67 -0.44 5.05
CA GLY A 160 -9.01 0.94 4.68
C GLY A 160 -9.41 1.06 3.21
N GLY A 161 -8.63 0.47 2.31
CA GLY A 161 -8.89 0.51 0.87
C GLY A 161 -8.90 -0.87 0.24
N VAL A 162 -8.91 -0.87 -1.10
CA VAL A 162 -8.80 -2.09 -1.91
C VAL A 162 -7.44 -2.70 -1.69
N VAL A 163 -7.43 -3.98 -1.35
CA VAL A 163 -6.20 -4.74 -1.11
C VAL A 163 -5.64 -5.17 -2.46
N THR A 164 -4.45 -4.67 -2.78
CA THR A 164 -3.82 -4.84 -4.10
C THR A 164 -2.65 -5.80 -4.07
N SER A 165 -1.98 -5.94 -2.93
CA SER A 165 -0.82 -6.81 -2.75
C SER A 165 -0.78 -7.38 -1.35
N LEU A 166 -0.36 -8.65 -1.24
CA LEU A 166 -0.17 -9.36 0.01
C LEU A 166 1.20 -10.05 -0.01
N SER A 167 1.84 -10.14 1.14
CA SER A 167 3.05 -10.95 1.37
C SER A 167 3.07 -11.38 2.84
N VAL A 168 3.88 -12.38 3.20
CA VAL A 168 4.01 -12.83 4.59
C VAL A 168 5.49 -12.94 4.91
N PHE A 169 5.93 -12.31 6.00
CA PHE A 169 7.31 -12.37 6.45
C PHE A 169 7.42 -12.05 7.94
N ASP A 170 8.50 -12.50 8.56
CA ASP A 170 8.83 -12.19 9.96
C ASP A 170 9.32 -10.74 10.08
N PHE A 171 8.46 -9.86 10.60
CA PHE A 171 8.74 -8.43 10.77
C PHE A 171 9.38 -8.11 12.11
N ASP A 172 8.89 -8.70 13.20
CA ASP A 172 9.35 -8.38 14.56
C ASP A 172 10.55 -9.25 14.99
N GLY A 173 10.80 -10.35 14.29
CA GLY A 173 11.90 -11.25 14.53
C GLY A 173 11.65 -12.38 15.50
N ASP A 174 10.39 -12.66 15.81
CA ASP A 174 10.02 -13.72 16.73
C ASP A 174 10.01 -15.12 16.07
N GLY A 175 10.29 -15.19 14.76
CA GLY A 175 10.33 -16.41 13.98
C GLY A 175 8.97 -16.87 13.48
N GLU A 176 7.92 -16.09 13.72
CA GLU A 176 6.60 -16.25 13.15
C GLU A 176 6.39 -15.24 12.01
N ASN A 177 5.74 -15.66 10.93
CA ASN A 177 5.53 -14.75 9.80
C ASN A 177 4.25 -13.91 10.01
N GLU A 178 4.36 -12.59 9.88
CA GLU A 178 3.25 -11.65 9.87
C GLU A 178 2.72 -11.34 8.48
N LEU A 179 1.46 -10.92 8.41
CA LEU A 179 0.80 -10.55 7.17
C LEU A 179 1.11 -9.10 6.80
N LEU A 180 1.73 -8.92 5.64
CA LEU A 180 2.01 -7.63 5.02
C LEU A 180 0.95 -7.33 3.95
N ILE A 181 0.27 -6.19 4.10
CA ILE A 181 -0.90 -5.80 3.30
C ILE A 181 -0.65 -4.45 2.64
N GLY A 182 -0.81 -4.38 1.33
CA GLY A 182 -0.76 -3.15 0.54
C GLY A 182 -2.14 -2.77 0.03
N THR A 183 -2.46 -1.47 0.11
CA THR A 183 -3.79 -0.96 -0.28
C THR A 183 -3.72 0.16 -1.32
N THR A 184 -4.87 0.43 -1.95
CA THR A 184 -5.05 1.60 -2.82
C THR A 184 -5.02 2.93 -2.08
N ASP A 185 -5.23 2.93 -0.76
CA ASP A 185 -5.21 4.13 0.09
C ASP A 185 -3.77 4.55 0.48
N PHE A 186 -2.80 4.02 -0.26
CA PHE A 186 -1.35 4.24 -0.12
C PHE A 186 -0.79 3.68 1.19
N GLU A 187 -1.55 2.83 1.89
CA GLU A 187 -1.14 2.26 3.17
C GLU A 187 -0.47 0.90 2.96
N ILE A 188 0.67 0.72 3.61
CA ILE A 188 1.30 -0.58 3.86
C ILE A 188 1.10 -0.91 5.34
N ARG A 189 0.54 -2.08 5.62
CA ARG A 189 0.21 -2.53 6.97
C ARG A 189 0.84 -3.89 7.27
N VAL A 190 1.44 -4.03 8.44
CA VAL A 190 1.91 -5.31 8.99
C VAL A 190 0.99 -5.70 10.14
N GLN A 191 0.36 -6.87 10.03
CA GLN A 191 -0.63 -7.35 10.97
C GLN A 191 -0.32 -8.79 11.41
N LYS A 192 -0.47 -9.03 12.72
CA LYS A 192 -0.39 -10.33 13.36
C LYS A 192 -1.74 -10.67 13.99
N GLU A 193 -2.45 -11.66 13.42
CA GLU A 193 -3.83 -11.98 13.81
C GLU A 193 -4.71 -10.72 13.81
N ASP A 194 -5.29 -10.33 14.94
CA ASP A 194 -6.06 -9.09 15.06
C ASP A 194 -5.17 -7.87 15.34
N THR A 195 -3.90 -8.03 15.69
CA THR A 195 -3.05 -6.93 16.16
C THR A 195 -2.28 -6.28 15.01
N MET A 196 -2.41 -4.96 14.91
CA MET A 196 -1.66 -4.15 13.94
C MET A 196 -0.28 -3.80 14.54
N LEU A 197 0.80 -4.26 13.90
CA LEU A 197 2.17 -4.03 14.38
C LEU A 197 2.77 -2.74 13.82
N TRP A 198 2.59 -2.50 12.52
CA TRP A 198 3.23 -1.37 11.84
C TRP A 198 2.43 -0.86 10.65
N GLU A 199 2.36 0.46 10.50
CA GLU A 199 1.67 1.15 9.40
C GLU A 199 2.58 2.24 8.81
N THR A 200 2.61 2.34 7.48
CA THR A 200 3.15 3.52 6.80
C THR A 200 2.26 3.94 5.64
N LYS A 201 2.40 5.19 5.22
CA LYS A 201 1.75 5.74 4.02
C LYS A 201 2.79 6.09 2.97
N GLU A 202 2.62 5.52 1.79
CA GLU A 202 3.40 5.80 0.59
C GLU A 202 2.78 6.89 -0.28
N THR A 203 3.44 7.18 -1.40
CA THR A 203 3.07 8.25 -2.32
C THR A 203 1.98 7.86 -3.33
N ALA A 204 1.67 6.57 -3.48
CA ALA A 204 0.68 6.05 -4.42
C ALA A 204 0.21 4.66 -4.00
N ALA A 205 -0.77 4.12 -4.72
CA ALA A 205 -1.33 2.79 -4.47
C ALA A 205 -0.26 1.72 -4.59
N ILE A 206 -0.23 0.80 -3.62
CA ILE A 206 0.73 -0.30 -3.61
C ILE A 206 0.36 -1.30 -4.71
N VAL A 207 1.34 -1.79 -5.45
CA VAL A 207 1.16 -2.71 -6.58
C VAL A 207 1.74 -4.08 -6.26
N ALA A 208 2.90 -4.12 -5.61
CA ALA A 208 3.56 -5.37 -5.24
C ALA A 208 4.29 -5.20 -3.91
N LEU A 209 4.30 -6.28 -3.13
CA LEU A 209 5.04 -6.43 -1.89
C LEU A 209 5.74 -7.78 -1.96
N THR A 210 7.03 -7.80 -1.63
CA THR A 210 7.85 -9.01 -1.69
C THR A 210 8.73 -9.05 -0.46
N ASP A 211 8.78 -10.21 0.20
CA ASP A 211 9.64 -10.44 1.33
C ASP A 211 11.11 -10.54 0.89
N LEU A 212 12.01 -10.10 1.76
CA LEU A 212 13.45 -10.17 1.56
C LEU A 212 14.11 -10.74 2.82
N SER A 213 15.36 -11.19 2.67
CA SER A 213 16.18 -11.59 3.82
C SER A 213 16.39 -10.45 4.82
N ASN A 214 16.68 -10.78 6.09
CA ASN A 214 17.03 -9.83 7.15
C ASN A 214 15.91 -8.85 7.57
N ARG A 215 14.64 -9.30 7.62
CA ARG A 215 13.48 -8.46 8.02
C ARG A 215 13.32 -7.24 7.11
N GLN A 216 13.67 -7.42 5.84
CA GLN A 216 13.49 -6.44 4.80
C GLN A 216 12.30 -6.85 3.94
N PHE A 217 11.65 -5.86 3.34
CA PHE A 217 10.65 -6.13 2.30
C PHE A 217 10.73 -5.06 1.22
N ALA A 218 10.53 -5.47 -0.02
CA ALA A 218 10.42 -4.59 -1.16
C ALA A 218 8.97 -4.15 -1.36
N TYR A 219 8.80 -2.92 -1.81
CA TYR A 219 7.51 -2.39 -2.19
C TYR A 219 7.58 -1.69 -3.54
N ALA A 220 6.51 -1.81 -4.31
CA ALA A 220 6.32 -1.07 -5.55
C ALA A 220 4.96 -0.36 -5.54
N VAL A 221 4.91 0.83 -6.11
CA VAL A 221 3.68 1.63 -6.18
C VAL A 221 3.38 2.07 -7.62
N ASP A 222 2.11 2.39 -7.89
CA ASP A 222 1.61 2.64 -9.25
C ASP A 222 2.27 3.84 -9.95
N ASN A 223 2.87 4.76 -9.20
CA ASN A 223 3.60 5.90 -9.76
C ASN A 223 5.01 5.57 -10.29
N GLY A 224 5.40 4.28 -10.28
CA GLY A 224 6.71 3.81 -10.76
C GLY A 224 7.83 3.92 -9.73
N THR A 225 7.49 4.13 -8.45
CA THR A 225 8.47 4.08 -7.34
C THR A 225 8.61 2.66 -6.84
N ILE A 226 9.85 2.25 -6.61
CA ILE A 226 10.24 1.01 -5.95
C ILE A 226 11.21 1.33 -4.81
N GLY A 227 11.10 0.63 -3.70
CA GLY A 227 12.00 0.80 -2.58
C GLY A 227 12.03 -0.42 -1.67
N VAL A 228 12.89 -0.34 -0.67
CA VAL A 228 13.07 -1.39 0.34
C VAL A 228 12.96 -0.78 1.72
N TYR A 229 12.20 -1.46 2.58
CA TYR A 229 12.11 -1.18 4.01
C TYR A 229 12.90 -2.23 4.80
N GLU A 230 13.50 -1.81 5.91
CA GLU A 230 14.12 -2.66 6.92
C GLU A 230 13.53 -2.30 8.29
N ALA A 231 12.85 -3.25 8.94
CA ALA A 231 12.23 -3.05 10.26
C ALA A 231 11.43 -1.71 10.39
N GLY A 232 10.73 -1.32 9.32
CA GLY A 232 9.91 -0.11 9.27
C GLY A 232 10.65 1.18 8.88
N GLN A 233 11.96 1.14 8.62
CA GLN A 233 12.72 2.28 8.07
C GLN A 233 13.02 2.07 6.60
N ARG A 234 12.85 3.12 5.78
CA ARG A 234 13.11 3.04 4.33
C ARG A 234 14.62 3.14 4.08
N LEU A 235 15.21 2.09 3.49
CA LEU A 235 16.63 2.06 3.14
C LEU A 235 16.92 2.92 1.91
N TRP A 236 16.21 2.65 0.83
CA TRP A 236 16.32 3.39 -0.42
C TRP A 236 15.02 3.34 -1.19
N ARG A 237 14.91 4.23 -2.17
CA ARG A 237 13.85 4.21 -3.17
C ARG A 237 14.35 4.79 -4.48
N VAL A 238 13.77 4.32 -5.57
CA VAL A 238 14.02 4.83 -6.92
C VAL A 238 12.69 4.99 -7.62
N LYS A 239 12.55 6.10 -8.35
CA LYS A 239 11.39 6.36 -9.19
C LYS A 239 11.74 6.27 -10.67
N SER A 240 10.86 5.65 -11.43
CA SER A 240 10.91 5.54 -12.89
C SER A 240 9.67 6.17 -13.51
N LYS A 241 9.76 6.48 -14.81
CA LYS A 241 8.61 6.95 -15.60
C LYS A 241 7.63 5.84 -15.97
N HIS A 242 8.07 4.59 -15.88
CA HIS A 242 7.27 3.42 -16.26
C HIS A 242 6.69 2.76 -15.01
N LYS A 243 5.51 2.15 -15.17
CA LYS A 243 4.84 1.42 -14.10
C LYS A 243 5.57 0.11 -13.83
N VAL A 244 5.62 -0.28 -12.57
CA VAL A 244 6.08 -1.61 -12.16
C VAL A 244 4.91 -2.58 -12.34
N ILE A 245 5.17 -3.73 -12.97
CA ILE A 245 4.15 -4.77 -13.23
C ILE A 245 4.34 -5.96 -12.29
N SER A 246 5.58 -6.36 -12.05
CA SER A 246 5.93 -7.54 -11.28
C SER A 246 7.27 -7.28 -10.59
N VAL A 247 7.37 -7.76 -9.35
CA VAL A 247 8.56 -7.70 -8.50
C VAL A 247 8.76 -9.09 -7.95
N GLU A 248 9.97 -9.61 -8.08
CA GLU A 248 10.32 -10.96 -7.66
C GLU A 248 11.75 -10.97 -7.10
N THR A 249 12.09 -11.99 -6.31
CA THR A 249 13.46 -12.19 -5.83
C THR A 249 14.13 -13.33 -6.59
N PHE A 250 15.35 -13.12 -7.06
CA PHE A 250 16.11 -14.17 -7.74
C PHE A 250 17.61 -13.88 -7.66
N ASP A 251 18.41 -14.91 -7.37
CA ASP A 251 19.87 -14.82 -7.37
C ASP A 251 20.38 -14.87 -8.82
N ILE A 252 20.57 -13.70 -9.42
CA ILE A 252 20.97 -13.58 -10.83
C ILE A 252 22.48 -13.73 -11.01
N ASN A 253 23.27 -13.42 -9.98
CA ASN A 253 24.72 -13.39 -10.04
C ASN A 253 25.37 -14.71 -9.58
N GLY A 254 24.61 -15.57 -8.90
CA GLY A 254 25.03 -16.87 -8.38
C GLY A 254 25.87 -16.79 -7.09
N ASP A 255 25.81 -15.67 -6.35
CA ASP A 255 26.58 -15.45 -5.12
C ASP A 255 25.88 -15.98 -3.86
N GLY A 256 24.66 -16.52 -4.01
CA GLY A 256 23.83 -17.06 -2.94
C GLY A 256 23.00 -16.00 -2.20
N ALA A 257 23.17 -14.73 -2.51
CA ALA A 257 22.29 -13.66 -2.08
C ALA A 257 21.37 -13.28 -3.25
N PRO A 258 20.06 -13.47 -3.08
CA PRO A 258 19.05 -12.69 -3.71
C PRO A 258 19.33 -11.40 -4.52
N GLU A 259 18.68 -11.13 -5.65
CA GLU A 259 18.44 -9.76 -6.12
C GLU A 259 16.96 -9.41 -6.28
N LEU A 260 16.65 -8.11 -6.21
CA LEU A 260 15.32 -7.57 -6.49
C LEU A 260 15.15 -7.41 -8.00
N ILE A 261 14.40 -8.31 -8.63
CA ILE A 261 14.08 -8.26 -10.06
C ILE A 261 12.79 -7.48 -10.25
N THR A 262 12.81 -6.48 -11.13
CA THR A 262 11.67 -5.60 -11.35
C THR A 262 11.32 -5.54 -12.83
N GLY A 263 10.06 -5.85 -13.13
CA GLY A 263 9.49 -5.86 -14.47
C GLY A 263 8.71 -4.59 -14.74
N TRP A 264 9.09 -3.84 -15.78
CA TRP A 264 8.49 -2.56 -16.11
C TRP A 264 7.49 -2.67 -17.27
N SER A 265 6.51 -1.76 -17.31
CA SER A 265 5.53 -1.69 -18.39
C SER A 265 6.14 -1.38 -19.77
N SER A 266 7.37 -0.85 -19.81
CA SER A 266 8.12 -0.60 -21.05
C SER A 266 8.80 -1.84 -21.62
N GLY A 267 8.78 -2.98 -20.92
CA GLY A 267 9.53 -4.18 -21.31
C GLY A 267 10.95 -4.21 -20.76
N LYS A 268 11.38 -3.17 -20.05
CA LYS A 268 12.63 -3.21 -19.29
C LYS A 268 12.47 -4.22 -18.15
N VAL A 269 13.53 -4.97 -17.85
CA VAL A 269 13.69 -5.69 -16.58
C VAL A 269 15.05 -5.31 -16.01
N ASP A 270 15.11 -4.98 -14.73
CA ASP A 270 16.37 -4.74 -14.02
C ASP A 270 16.44 -5.54 -12.71
N ALA A 271 17.64 -6.00 -12.38
CA ALA A 271 17.97 -6.64 -11.11
C ALA A 271 18.72 -5.65 -10.23
N ARG A 272 18.32 -5.52 -8.96
CA ARG A 272 18.85 -4.52 -8.03
C ARG A 272 19.32 -5.09 -6.71
N THR A 273 20.36 -4.41 -6.23
CA THR A 273 20.75 -4.17 -4.84
C THR A 273 19.65 -4.09 -3.79
N TYR A 274 19.52 -5.02 -2.83
CA TYR A 274 18.64 -4.80 -1.66
C TYR A 274 19.10 -3.66 -0.75
N ASN A 275 20.41 -3.50 -0.59
CA ASN A 275 20.96 -2.54 0.37
C ASN A 275 21.08 -1.14 -0.25
N THR A 276 21.41 -1.05 -1.54
CA THR A 276 21.74 0.23 -2.19
C THR A 276 20.79 0.62 -3.32
N GLY A 277 20.03 -0.33 -3.87
CA GLY A 277 19.21 -0.11 -5.06
C GLY A 277 19.99 0.02 -6.38
N GLU A 278 21.30 -0.27 -6.37
CA GLU A 278 22.14 -0.27 -7.56
C GLU A 278 21.72 -1.35 -8.57
N VAL A 279 21.73 -1.01 -9.86
CA VAL A 279 21.32 -1.92 -10.94
C VAL A 279 22.50 -2.80 -11.32
N MET A 280 22.35 -4.11 -11.13
CA MET A 280 23.36 -5.11 -11.49
C MET A 280 23.14 -5.68 -12.89
N PHE A 281 21.87 -5.88 -13.26
CA PHE A 281 21.48 -6.47 -14.52
C PHE A 281 20.36 -5.68 -15.16
N LYS A 282 20.35 -5.62 -16.49
CA LYS A 282 19.31 -4.95 -17.25
C LYS A 282 19.08 -5.64 -18.60
N ILE A 283 17.82 -5.89 -18.91
CA ILE A 283 17.38 -6.35 -20.24
C ILE A 283 16.22 -5.49 -20.74
N GLN A 284 16.00 -5.56 -22.05
CA GLN A 284 14.88 -4.92 -22.73
C GLN A 284 14.18 -5.96 -23.61
N LEU A 285 12.90 -6.18 -23.34
CA LEU A 285 11.99 -6.97 -24.17
C LEU A 285 11.38 -6.11 -25.27
N SER A 286 10.78 -6.76 -26.27
CA SER A 286 10.10 -6.07 -27.38
C SER A 286 8.77 -5.44 -26.97
N SER A 287 8.13 -5.93 -25.90
CA SER A 287 6.87 -5.41 -25.37
C SER A 287 6.91 -5.38 -23.84
N GLY A 288 5.88 -4.79 -23.23
CA GLY A 288 5.75 -4.72 -21.78
C GLY A 288 5.89 -6.07 -21.09
N VAL A 289 6.48 -6.08 -19.89
CA VAL A 289 6.55 -7.28 -19.06
C VAL A 289 5.13 -7.62 -18.59
N ALA A 290 4.74 -8.88 -18.73
CA ALA A 290 3.49 -9.40 -18.18
C ALA A 290 3.69 -10.04 -16.82
N GLY A 291 4.81 -10.72 -16.59
CA GLY A 291 5.15 -11.32 -15.30
C GLY A 291 6.56 -11.88 -15.27
N ILE A 292 7.07 -12.07 -14.07
CA ILE A 292 8.39 -12.65 -13.79
C ILE A 292 8.15 -13.76 -12.77
N VAL A 293 8.71 -14.93 -13.00
CA VAL A 293 8.56 -16.09 -12.10
C VAL A 293 9.88 -16.82 -11.95
N ASP A 294 10.09 -17.39 -10.77
CA ASP A 294 11.18 -18.31 -10.48
C ASP A 294 10.74 -19.76 -10.80
N ALA A 295 11.40 -20.43 -11.74
CA ALA A 295 10.98 -21.76 -12.19
C ALA A 295 12.12 -22.59 -12.80
N ASP A 296 12.28 -23.84 -12.38
CA ASP A 296 13.13 -24.82 -13.08
C ASP A 296 12.44 -25.35 -14.34
N TYR A 297 12.36 -24.49 -15.36
CA TYR A 297 11.69 -24.78 -16.62
C TYR A 297 12.42 -25.83 -17.46
N ARG A 298 13.73 -25.96 -17.28
CA ARG A 298 14.61 -26.86 -18.05
C ARG A 298 14.88 -28.19 -17.35
N ARG A 299 14.38 -28.39 -16.12
CA ARG A 299 14.67 -29.56 -15.26
C ARG A 299 16.15 -29.77 -14.98
N THR A 300 16.86 -28.66 -14.75
CA THR A 300 18.29 -28.70 -14.42
C THR A 300 18.55 -28.89 -12.93
N GLY A 301 17.51 -28.90 -12.10
CA GLY A 301 17.58 -28.95 -10.64
C GLY A 301 17.89 -27.59 -10.01
N LYS A 302 18.12 -26.55 -10.83
CA LYS A 302 18.26 -25.15 -10.42
C LYS A 302 17.17 -24.33 -11.10
N PRO A 303 16.54 -23.40 -10.39
CA PRO A 303 15.49 -22.62 -10.99
C PRO A 303 16.09 -21.50 -11.87
N ASP A 304 15.38 -21.16 -12.94
CA ASP A 304 15.73 -20.08 -13.86
C ASP A 304 14.76 -18.91 -13.66
N LEU A 305 15.25 -17.68 -13.88
CA LEU A 305 14.42 -16.50 -13.95
C LEU A 305 13.66 -16.48 -15.28
N VAL A 306 12.36 -16.76 -15.24
CA VAL A 306 11.50 -16.78 -16.42
C VAL A 306 10.74 -15.47 -16.52
N VAL A 307 11.00 -14.73 -17.60
CA VAL A 307 10.38 -13.44 -17.89
C VAL A 307 9.40 -13.61 -19.03
N ILE A 308 8.16 -13.16 -18.82
CA ILE A 308 7.06 -13.25 -19.78
C ILE A 308 6.63 -11.85 -20.21
N SER A 309 6.47 -11.65 -21.52
CA SER A 309 5.97 -10.41 -22.12
C SER A 309 4.46 -10.46 -22.40
N THR A 310 3.83 -9.30 -22.55
CA THR A 310 2.40 -9.18 -22.90
C THR A 310 2.03 -9.76 -24.26
N ASN A 311 3.01 -9.96 -25.16
CA ASN A 311 2.81 -10.58 -26.47
C ASN A 311 3.02 -12.11 -26.45
N GLY A 312 3.32 -12.71 -25.30
CA GLY A 312 3.51 -14.14 -25.16
C GLY A 312 4.93 -14.64 -25.43
N GLU A 313 5.91 -13.74 -25.63
CA GLU A 313 7.33 -14.09 -25.62
C GLU A 313 7.77 -14.41 -24.19
N ILE A 314 8.43 -15.55 -24.00
CA ILE A 314 8.98 -16.04 -22.75
C ILE A 314 10.48 -16.23 -22.92
N ARG A 315 11.27 -15.74 -21.96
CA ARG A 315 12.73 -15.89 -21.91
C ARG A 315 13.16 -16.39 -20.54
N GLY A 316 14.05 -17.37 -20.50
CA GLY A 316 14.65 -17.85 -19.26
C GLY A 316 16.11 -17.42 -19.12
N TYR A 317 16.50 -17.04 -17.90
CA TYR A 317 17.87 -16.68 -17.54
C TYR A 317 18.32 -17.51 -16.34
N SER A 318 19.44 -18.21 -16.45
CA SER A 318 19.99 -18.98 -15.34
C SER A 318 20.83 -18.11 -14.41
N ALA A 319 20.88 -18.50 -13.13
CA ALA A 319 21.76 -17.91 -12.14
C ALA A 319 23.23 -17.95 -12.62
N GLY A 320 23.91 -16.80 -12.59
CA GLY A 320 25.32 -16.63 -12.98
C GLY A 320 25.60 -16.53 -14.48
N SER A 321 24.67 -16.88 -15.37
CA SER A 321 24.84 -16.76 -16.85
C SER A 321 24.44 -15.37 -17.38
N ALA A 322 23.74 -14.59 -16.55
CA ALA A 322 23.19 -13.29 -16.87
C ALA A 322 24.16 -12.12 -16.63
N ILE A 323 25.32 -12.35 -16.00
CA ILE A 323 26.40 -11.35 -15.98
C ILE A 323 27.02 -11.32 -17.39
N GLN A 324 26.40 -10.56 -18.31
CA GLN A 324 27.23 -9.81 -19.23
C GLN A 324 28.09 -8.93 -18.33
N THR A 325 29.35 -9.31 -18.13
CA THR A 325 30.35 -8.33 -17.68
C THR A 325 30.10 -7.11 -18.55
N PRO A 326 29.71 -5.94 -17.97
CA PRO A 326 29.48 -4.76 -18.77
C PRO A 326 30.71 -4.64 -19.67
N GLU A 327 30.52 -4.56 -20.99
CA GLU A 327 31.65 -4.48 -21.89
C GLU A 327 32.58 -3.41 -21.30
N PRO A 328 33.86 -3.69 -21.02
CA PRO A 328 34.71 -2.74 -20.31
C PRO A 328 34.68 -1.34 -20.96
N GLY A 329 34.36 -1.28 -22.25
CA GLY A 329 34.07 -0.06 -23.00
C GLY A 329 32.93 0.83 -22.46
N GLU A 330 31.82 0.30 -21.93
CA GLU A 330 30.72 1.13 -21.39
C GLU A 330 31.11 1.78 -20.06
N MET A 331 31.69 1.02 -19.13
CA MET A 331 32.17 1.56 -17.87
C MET A 331 33.32 2.56 -18.10
N ILE A 332 34.24 2.26 -19.03
CA ILE A 332 35.29 3.19 -19.46
C ILE A 332 34.67 4.43 -20.11
N ARG A 333 33.62 4.31 -20.94
CA ARG A 333 32.94 5.44 -21.56
C ARG A 333 32.26 6.32 -20.52
N GLU A 334 31.60 5.74 -19.53
CA GLU A 334 30.96 6.50 -18.44
C GLU A 334 32.01 7.23 -17.58
N LEU A 335 33.11 6.55 -17.24
CA LEU A 335 34.23 7.16 -16.51
C LEU A 335 34.93 8.25 -17.33
N LEU A 336 35.09 8.07 -18.64
CA LEU A 336 35.63 9.09 -19.55
C LEU A 336 34.68 10.27 -19.69
N ALA A 337 33.36 10.05 -19.73
CA ALA A 337 32.37 11.11 -19.72
C ALA A 337 32.41 11.90 -18.40
N LYS A 338 32.48 11.21 -17.25
CA LYS A 338 32.69 11.84 -15.93
C LYS A 338 34.00 12.64 -15.90
N LYS A 339 35.10 12.08 -16.43
CA LYS A 339 36.40 12.78 -16.54
C LYS A 339 36.28 14.04 -17.41
N GLN A 340 35.62 13.95 -18.56
CA GLN A 340 35.41 15.11 -19.44
C GLN A 340 34.54 16.18 -18.77
N ALA A 341 33.47 15.79 -18.08
CA ALA A 341 32.62 16.70 -17.32
C ALA A 341 33.40 17.42 -16.21
N LEU A 342 34.19 16.68 -15.42
CA LEU A 342 35.05 17.25 -14.37
C LEU A 342 36.14 18.16 -14.95
N GLN A 343 36.73 17.81 -16.10
CA GLN A 343 37.69 18.68 -16.79
C GLN A 343 37.05 19.96 -17.30
N MET A 344 35.80 19.88 -17.78
CA MET A 344 35.03 21.05 -18.20
C MET A 344 34.71 21.95 -17.00
N GLU A 345 34.31 21.36 -15.87
CA GLU A 345 34.07 22.08 -14.61
C GLU A 345 35.36 22.76 -14.12
N LEU A 346 36.51 22.09 -14.18
CA LEU A 346 37.80 22.65 -13.78
C LEU A 346 38.20 23.83 -14.69
N ARG A 347 37.98 23.72 -16.01
CA ARG A 347 38.17 24.84 -16.94
C ARG A 347 37.23 26.00 -16.64
N GLN A 348 35.98 25.72 -16.30
CA GLN A 348 34.99 26.74 -15.96
C GLN A 348 35.38 27.48 -14.67
N ARG A 349 35.83 26.76 -13.64
CA ARG A 349 36.37 27.32 -12.39
C ARG A 349 37.63 28.16 -12.62
N ALA A 350 38.51 27.73 -13.53
CA ALA A 350 39.72 28.49 -13.88
C ALA A 350 39.40 29.76 -14.68
N ALA A 351 38.37 29.74 -15.53
CA ALA A 351 37.96 30.88 -16.35
C ALA A 351 37.15 31.94 -15.58
N THR A 352 36.49 31.57 -14.48
CA THR A 352 35.61 32.44 -13.67
C THR A 352 36.34 33.27 -12.60
N GLY A 353 37.66 33.39 -12.68
CA GLY A 353 38.56 34.02 -11.69
C GLY A 353 38.31 35.49 -11.31
N SER A 354 37.18 36.08 -11.68
CA SER A 354 36.76 37.43 -11.28
C SER A 354 35.25 37.68 -11.47
N ASN A 355 34.37 36.73 -11.13
CA ASN A 355 32.92 37.03 -11.13
C ASN A 355 32.53 37.77 -9.83
N MET A 356 32.04 39.00 -9.96
CA MET A 356 31.70 39.94 -8.87
C MET A 356 30.66 39.40 -7.86
N TYR A 357 30.05 38.25 -8.16
CA TYR A 357 29.01 37.59 -7.36
C TYR A 357 29.50 36.34 -6.60
N TYR A 358 30.81 36.05 -6.62
CA TYR A 358 31.39 34.98 -5.81
C TYR A 358 31.18 35.27 -4.32
N GLY A 359 30.39 34.42 -3.64
CA GLY A 359 30.02 34.59 -2.23
C GLY A 359 28.58 35.06 -1.99
N SER A 360 27.80 35.31 -3.05
CA SER A 360 26.37 35.60 -2.94
C SER A 360 25.63 34.41 -2.32
N LYS A 361 24.90 34.66 -1.23
CA LYS A 361 24.09 33.64 -0.54
C LYS A 361 22.62 33.84 -0.88
N LEU A 362 21.91 32.73 -1.02
CA LEU A 362 20.46 32.70 -1.04
C LEU A 362 19.98 32.49 0.40
N ALA A 363 19.22 33.43 0.94
CA ALA A 363 18.55 33.24 2.22
C ALA A 363 17.21 32.53 1.98
N ILE A 364 16.92 31.54 2.83
CA ILE A 364 15.65 30.80 2.83
C ILE A 364 15.10 30.82 4.24
N SER A 365 13.84 31.22 4.38
CA SER A 365 13.11 31.20 5.65
C SER A 365 11.74 30.55 5.47
N LEU A 366 11.27 29.87 6.51
CA LEU A 366 9.95 29.27 6.58
C LEU A 366 9.06 30.17 7.42
N LEU A 367 7.85 30.46 6.94
CA LEU A 367 6.90 31.36 7.58
C LEU A 367 5.48 30.78 7.48
N THR A 368 4.63 31.05 8.45
CA THR A 368 3.19 30.73 8.38
C THR A 368 2.40 32.02 8.25
N GLN A 369 1.89 32.29 7.05
CA GLN A 369 1.10 33.50 6.79
C GLN A 369 0.06 33.25 5.69
N ARG A 370 -1.08 33.94 5.80
CA ARG A 370 -2.18 33.90 4.81
C ARG A 370 -2.68 32.47 4.55
N GLY A 371 -2.77 31.65 5.60
CA GLY A 371 -3.31 30.29 5.52
C GLY A 371 -2.41 29.26 4.82
N ALA A 372 -1.10 29.50 4.73
CA ALA A 372 -0.16 28.57 4.11
C ALA A 372 1.20 28.54 4.83
N ALA A 373 1.89 27.40 4.74
CA ALA A 373 3.32 27.32 5.04
C ALA A 373 4.07 27.90 3.84
N ARG A 374 4.80 29.00 4.04
CA ARG A 374 5.49 29.75 2.99
C ARG A 374 6.99 29.54 3.07
N VAL A 375 7.59 29.30 1.91
CA VAL A 375 9.04 29.35 1.71
C VAL A 375 9.37 30.72 1.13
N ALA A 376 10.01 31.57 1.92
CA ALA A 376 10.51 32.85 1.47
C ALA A 376 11.97 32.70 1.04
N LEU A 377 12.26 33.15 -0.18
CA LEU A 377 13.56 33.12 -0.83
C LEU A 377 14.02 34.55 -1.04
N ALA A 378 15.22 34.90 -0.58
CA ALA A 378 15.81 36.22 -0.79
C ALA A 378 17.20 36.08 -1.40
N ALA A 379 17.36 36.61 -2.61
CA ALA A 379 18.62 36.62 -3.33
C ALA A 379 19.57 37.69 -2.76
N GLY A 380 20.87 37.41 -2.83
CA GLY A 380 21.90 38.36 -2.42
C GLY A 380 21.90 39.65 -3.25
N PRO A 381 22.56 40.72 -2.77
CA PRO A 381 22.57 42.02 -3.44
C PRO A 381 23.03 41.93 -4.90
N GLY A 382 22.25 42.52 -5.81
CA GLY A 382 22.55 42.55 -7.25
C GLY A 382 22.13 41.30 -8.04
N LEU A 383 21.52 40.32 -7.37
CA LEU A 383 20.95 39.13 -7.99
C LEU A 383 19.42 39.12 -7.86
N LEU A 384 18.75 38.52 -8.84
CA LEU A 384 17.31 38.36 -8.87
C LEU A 384 16.96 36.88 -9.04
N VAL A 385 15.86 36.47 -8.42
CA VAL A 385 15.24 35.16 -8.60
C VAL A 385 14.41 35.18 -9.88
N HIS A 386 14.78 34.32 -10.83
CA HIS A 386 14.08 34.14 -12.10
C HIS A 386 13.07 33.01 -12.04
N CYS A 387 13.40 31.93 -11.35
CA CYS A 387 12.54 30.75 -11.22
C CYS A 387 12.91 30.01 -9.93
N ALA A 388 11.92 29.41 -9.29
CA ALA A 388 12.15 28.48 -8.19
C ALA A 388 11.34 27.21 -8.44
N ILE A 389 11.98 26.07 -8.25
CA ILE A 389 11.38 24.74 -8.37
C ILE A 389 11.46 24.09 -6.99
N VAL A 390 10.31 23.79 -6.40
CA VAL A 390 10.22 23.05 -5.14
C VAL A 390 9.86 21.61 -5.44
N PHE A 391 10.69 20.68 -5.00
CA PHE A 391 10.44 19.24 -5.01
C PHE A 391 10.04 18.82 -3.61
N ALA A 392 8.89 18.16 -3.49
CA ALA A 392 8.34 17.70 -2.22
C ALA A 392 7.31 16.62 -2.54
N GLU A 393 7.12 15.67 -1.64
CA GLU A 393 6.17 14.57 -1.87
C GLU A 393 4.92 14.77 -1.06
N GLY A 394 3.76 14.52 -1.68
CA GLY A 394 2.47 14.64 -1.01
C GLY A 394 2.04 16.08 -0.64
N VAL A 395 2.75 17.10 -1.14
CA VAL A 395 2.43 18.52 -0.90
C VAL A 395 1.64 19.15 -2.06
N PHE A 396 1.83 18.68 -3.29
CA PHE A 396 1.17 19.19 -4.50
C PHE A 396 0.75 18.07 -5.44
N GLU A 397 -0.08 18.39 -6.44
CA GLU A 397 -0.45 17.46 -7.51
C GLU A 397 0.77 17.14 -8.38
N GLY A 398 1.48 16.08 -8.04
CA GLY A 398 2.74 15.67 -8.69
C GLY A 398 3.95 15.77 -7.77
N GLU A 399 5.13 16.03 -8.34
CA GLU A 399 6.42 16.03 -7.62
C GLU A 399 7.13 17.37 -7.56
N THR A 400 6.66 18.34 -8.33
CA THR A 400 7.30 19.65 -8.43
C THR A 400 6.29 20.77 -8.51
N LEU A 401 6.56 21.84 -7.76
CA LEU A 401 5.94 23.13 -7.94
C LEU A 401 6.96 24.09 -8.57
N VAL A 402 6.66 24.58 -9.77
CA VAL A 402 7.49 25.55 -10.47
C VAL A 402 6.85 26.93 -10.34
N THR A 403 7.57 27.86 -9.71
CA THR A 403 7.16 29.25 -9.58
C THR A 403 8.06 30.11 -10.47
N HIS A 404 7.45 30.80 -11.43
CA HIS A 404 8.14 31.72 -12.34
C HIS A 404 7.48 33.10 -12.29
N PRO A 405 8.06 34.08 -11.58
CA PRO A 405 7.51 35.44 -11.56
C PRO A 405 7.61 36.10 -12.95
N ASN A 406 6.61 36.90 -13.33
CA ASN A 406 6.58 37.59 -14.63
C ASN A 406 7.78 38.52 -14.87
N ARG A 407 8.38 39.02 -13.78
CA ARG A 407 9.62 39.77 -13.79
C ARG A 407 10.51 39.20 -12.68
N PRO A 408 11.84 39.10 -12.88
CA PRO A 408 12.74 38.59 -11.85
C PRO A 408 12.73 39.54 -10.63
N GLN A 409 12.68 38.97 -9.43
CA GLN A 409 12.54 39.72 -8.16
C GLN A 409 13.65 39.35 -7.19
N GLY A 410 14.04 40.28 -6.31
CA GLY A 410 15.03 39.98 -5.26
C GLY A 410 14.50 38.99 -4.22
N GLU A 411 13.18 39.01 -3.98
CA GLU A 411 12.49 38.14 -3.04
C GLU A 411 11.36 37.39 -3.73
N LEU A 412 11.15 36.13 -3.35
CA LEU A 412 10.08 35.28 -3.86
C LEU A 412 9.49 34.44 -2.72
N GLU A 413 8.18 34.49 -2.55
CA GLU A 413 7.45 33.63 -1.62
C GLU A 413 6.70 32.53 -2.36
N ILE A 414 6.82 31.30 -1.87
CA ILE A 414 6.13 30.13 -2.41
C ILE A 414 5.24 29.56 -1.31
N ALA A 415 3.94 29.49 -1.56
CA ALA A 415 2.97 28.89 -0.63
C ALA A 415 2.89 27.38 -0.84
N LEU A 416 2.98 26.63 0.27
CA LEU A 416 2.87 25.19 0.33
C LEU A 416 1.69 24.79 1.22
N TYR A 417 0.98 23.74 0.81
CA TYR A 417 -0.23 23.25 1.47
C TYR A 417 -0.13 21.74 1.79
N PRO A 418 0.77 21.31 2.71
CA PRO A 418 0.83 19.90 3.12
C PRO A 418 -0.52 19.40 3.66
N ALA A 419 -1.00 18.27 3.14
CA ALA A 419 -2.30 17.70 3.50
C ALA A 419 -2.32 17.02 4.89
N LYS A 420 -1.18 16.50 5.35
CA LYS A 420 -1.03 15.73 6.59
C LYS A 420 -0.01 16.35 7.54
N ASN A 421 -0.03 15.93 8.79
CA ASN A 421 0.90 16.36 9.83
C ASN A 421 2.11 15.43 9.88
N ASP A 422 2.96 15.51 8.86
CA ASP A 422 4.21 14.73 8.76
C ASP A 422 5.36 15.67 8.41
N PRO A 423 6.59 15.41 8.89
CA PRO A 423 7.74 16.17 8.44
C PRO A 423 7.96 15.92 6.93
N VAL A 424 8.12 17.00 6.16
CA VAL A 424 8.31 16.90 4.71
C VAL A 424 9.62 17.54 4.31
N ASP A 425 10.50 16.75 3.70
CA ASP A 425 11.72 17.28 3.10
C ASP A 425 11.39 17.97 1.77
N ILE A 426 11.77 19.24 1.68
CA ILE A 426 11.64 20.08 0.49
C ILE A 426 13.01 20.33 -0.11
N HIS A 427 13.18 19.97 -1.38
CA HIS A 427 14.37 20.33 -2.16
C HIS A 427 14.01 21.49 -3.07
N VAL A 428 14.66 22.63 -2.88
CA VAL A 428 14.39 23.86 -3.62
C VAL A 428 15.55 24.11 -4.57
N LYS A 429 15.27 24.20 -5.86
CA LYS A 429 16.20 24.65 -6.91
C LYS A 429 15.81 26.05 -7.34
N VAL A 430 16.68 27.03 -7.06
CA VAL A 430 16.40 28.44 -7.35
C VAL A 430 17.37 28.94 -8.41
N TYR A 431 16.82 29.47 -9.48
CA TYR A 431 17.54 30.07 -10.60
C TYR A 431 17.72 31.55 -10.31
N VAL A 432 18.96 31.95 -10.13
CA VAL A 432 19.35 33.28 -9.70
C VAL A 432 20.32 33.87 -10.72
N GLY A 433 20.12 35.14 -11.08
CA GLY A 433 20.99 35.84 -12.00
C GLY A 433 20.77 37.35 -12.00
N PRO A 434 21.69 38.13 -12.59
CA PRO A 434 21.46 39.55 -12.80
C PRO A 434 20.37 39.77 -13.87
N PRO A 435 19.72 40.94 -13.87
CA PRO A 435 18.68 41.26 -14.84
C PRO A 435 19.21 41.16 -16.28
N GLY A 436 18.55 40.35 -17.12
CA GLY A 436 18.90 40.14 -18.52
C GLY A 436 19.99 39.09 -18.77
N ALA A 437 20.35 38.26 -17.78
CA ALA A 437 21.32 37.18 -17.96
C ALA A 437 20.75 36.01 -18.78
N ASP A 438 21.52 35.54 -19.77
CA ASP A 438 21.23 34.31 -20.51
C ASP A 438 21.66 33.04 -19.75
N LEU A 439 22.58 33.17 -18.80
CA LEU A 439 23.10 32.08 -17.98
C LEU A 439 22.81 32.34 -16.51
N LEU A 440 22.01 31.46 -15.90
CA LEU A 440 21.56 31.57 -14.51
C LEU A 440 22.31 30.58 -13.63
N GLN A 441 22.56 30.98 -12.38
CA GLN A 441 23.09 30.11 -11.36
C GLN A 441 21.95 29.34 -10.69
N VAL A 442 22.11 28.04 -10.49
CA VAL A 442 21.15 27.21 -9.77
C VAL A 442 21.66 26.97 -8.36
N PHE A 443 20.93 27.48 -7.36
CA PHE A 443 21.14 27.15 -5.95
C PHE A 443 20.25 25.96 -5.59
N GLU A 444 20.85 24.90 -5.08
CA GLU A 444 20.14 23.73 -4.57
C GLU A 444 20.18 23.75 -3.04
N ILE A 445 19.01 23.78 -2.40
CA ILE A 445 18.88 23.82 -0.95
C ILE A 445 17.86 22.78 -0.51
N THR A 446 18.19 22.05 0.55
CA THR A 446 17.24 21.14 1.20
C THR A 446 16.81 21.75 2.54
N ARG A 447 15.51 21.80 2.80
CA ARG A 447 14.92 22.18 4.09
C ARG A 447 13.87 21.15 4.47
N GLN A 448 13.62 20.98 5.75
CA GLN A 448 12.53 20.15 6.24
C GLN A 448 11.43 21.04 6.77
N LEU A 449 10.19 20.81 6.33
CA LEU A 449 9.01 21.39 6.93
C LEU A 449 8.70 20.64 8.23
N PRO A 450 8.53 21.35 9.37
CA PRO A 450 8.13 20.73 10.63
C PRO A 450 6.78 20.01 10.52
N LYS A 451 6.59 19.00 11.37
CA LYS A 451 5.38 18.15 11.38
C LYS A 451 4.07 18.95 11.47
N PHE A 452 4.06 20.04 12.23
CA PHE A 452 2.88 20.88 12.45
C PHE A 452 2.99 22.22 11.71
N CYS A 453 3.63 22.26 10.53
CA CYS A 453 3.80 23.49 9.75
C CYS A 453 2.50 24.18 9.32
N MET A 454 1.36 23.48 9.37
CA MET A 454 0.04 24.01 9.01
C MET A 454 -0.73 24.62 10.20
N TYR A 455 -0.07 24.80 11.35
CA TYR A 455 -0.64 25.46 12.52
C TYR A 455 0.12 26.76 12.77
N GLU A 456 -0.60 27.88 12.77
CA GLU A 456 -0.02 29.17 13.13
C GLU A 456 -0.28 29.47 14.61
N VAL A 457 0.67 30.11 15.27
CA VAL A 457 0.48 30.61 16.64
C VAL A 457 -0.34 31.89 16.59
N ILE A 458 -1.42 31.90 17.37
CA ILE A 458 -2.30 33.07 17.51
C ILE A 458 -2.26 33.60 18.94
N PRO A 459 -2.54 34.90 19.17
CA PRO A 459 -2.82 35.38 20.51
C PRO A 459 -4.07 34.69 21.07
N LYS A 460 -4.18 34.64 22.40
CA LYS A 460 -5.33 34.07 23.10
C LYS A 460 -6.64 34.67 22.56
N PRO A 461 -7.57 33.85 22.04
CA PRO A 461 -8.83 34.34 21.49
C PRO A 461 -9.69 34.96 22.59
N GLN A 462 -10.37 36.06 22.26
CA GLN A 462 -11.24 36.78 23.21
C GLN A 462 -12.50 35.98 23.57
N HIS A 463 -13.01 35.18 22.63
CA HIS A 463 -14.11 34.25 22.86
C HIS A 463 -13.60 32.82 22.67
N ILE A 464 -13.55 32.08 23.78
CA ILE A 464 -13.25 30.65 23.76
C ILE A 464 -14.62 29.95 23.70
N PRO A 465 -14.91 29.12 22.68
CA PRO A 465 -16.13 28.33 22.67
C PRO A 465 -16.18 27.40 23.88
N ASP A 466 -17.32 27.29 24.57
CA ASP A 466 -17.46 26.42 25.75
C ASP A 466 -17.16 24.96 25.41
N GLU A 467 -17.50 24.53 24.20
CA GLU A 467 -17.20 23.19 23.65
C GLU A 467 -15.69 22.91 23.54
N LEU A 468 -14.87 23.93 23.28
CA LEU A 468 -13.41 23.78 23.23
C LEU A 468 -12.82 23.59 24.63
N SER A 469 -13.50 24.11 25.66
CA SER A 469 -13.01 24.02 27.04
C SER A 469 -13.20 22.62 27.64
N SER A 470 -14.25 21.90 27.21
CA SER A 470 -14.59 20.54 27.65
C SER A 470 -13.98 19.44 26.79
N ASN A 471 -13.74 19.71 25.50
CA ASN A 471 -13.16 18.74 24.58
C ASN A 471 -11.63 18.78 24.60
N GLY A 472 -11.03 17.60 24.72
CA GLY A 472 -9.59 17.50 24.72
C GLY A 472 -9.04 16.26 25.40
N VAL A 473 -7.74 16.31 25.63
CA VAL A 473 -6.97 15.25 26.27
C VAL A 473 -6.17 15.78 27.43
N VAL A 474 -6.19 15.05 28.52
CA VAL A 474 -5.40 15.30 29.71
C VAL A 474 -4.45 14.13 29.93
N THR A 475 -3.17 14.44 30.10
CA THR A 475 -2.13 13.44 30.36
C THR A 475 -1.07 13.99 31.30
N ASP A 476 -0.42 13.09 32.04
CA ASP A 476 0.67 13.43 32.95
C ASP A 476 2.00 13.01 32.31
N VAL A 477 2.84 14.00 32.05
CA VAL A 477 4.18 13.82 31.47
C VAL A 477 5.21 14.27 32.51
N ALA A 478 5.94 13.31 33.07
CA ALA A 478 6.96 13.57 34.09
C ALA A 478 8.26 14.16 33.49
N GLU A 479 8.17 15.25 32.73
CA GLU A 479 9.30 15.90 32.07
C GLU A 479 9.35 17.41 32.33
N ARG A 480 10.53 18.00 32.13
CA ARG A 480 10.75 19.42 32.36
C ARG A 480 10.05 20.25 31.28
N PRO A 481 9.29 21.30 31.65
CA PRO A 481 8.64 22.19 30.68
C PRO A 481 9.60 22.72 29.60
N GLN A 482 10.88 22.99 29.95
CA GLN A 482 11.89 23.49 29.00
C GLN A 482 12.10 22.54 27.81
N ARG A 483 12.05 21.22 28.02
CA ARG A 483 12.16 20.25 26.93
C ARG A 483 10.94 20.29 26.02
N ILE A 484 9.75 20.54 26.58
CA ILE A 484 8.49 20.68 25.84
C ILE A 484 8.53 21.97 25.00
N ALA A 485 9.06 23.08 25.52
CA ALA A 485 9.24 24.31 24.73
C ALA A 485 10.23 24.12 23.57
N ILE A 486 11.36 23.44 23.79
CA ILE A 486 12.31 23.10 22.71
C ILE A 486 11.62 22.24 21.63
N TRP A 487 10.81 21.27 22.05
CA TRP A 487 10.04 20.43 21.12
C TRP A 487 9.05 21.26 20.29
N LEU A 488 8.32 22.18 20.91
CA LEU A 488 7.40 23.09 20.22
C LEU A 488 8.14 23.96 19.19
N ASN A 489 9.32 24.49 19.56
CA ASN A 489 10.17 25.28 18.65
C ASN A 489 10.65 24.49 17.43
N GLN A 490 10.90 23.18 17.58
CA GLN A 490 11.29 22.31 16.46
C GLN A 490 10.11 21.82 15.62
N SER A 491 8.93 21.73 16.23
CA SER A 491 7.75 21.09 15.62
C SER A 491 6.81 22.07 14.92
N LEU A 492 6.90 23.36 15.26
CA LEU A 492 6.13 24.47 14.68
C LEU A 492 7.05 25.44 13.94
N ILE A 493 6.47 26.23 13.03
CA ILE A 493 7.15 27.37 12.44
C ILE A 493 6.78 28.59 13.27
N LEU A 494 7.72 29.07 14.09
CA LEU A 494 7.51 30.20 14.99
C LEU A 494 8.24 31.45 14.48
N GLY A 495 7.61 32.61 14.65
CA GLY A 495 8.25 33.90 14.37
C GLY A 495 9.29 34.29 15.42
N GLU A 496 9.05 33.91 16.68
CA GLU A 496 9.95 34.09 17.83
C GLU A 496 10.01 32.77 18.60
N GLU A 497 11.17 32.40 19.11
CA GLU A 497 11.35 31.16 19.88
C GLU A 497 10.58 31.24 21.22
N LEU A 498 9.87 30.17 21.58
CA LEU A 498 9.21 30.08 22.87
C LEU A 498 10.26 29.91 23.98
N GLU A 499 10.38 30.92 24.83
CA GLU A 499 11.14 30.88 26.08
C GLU A 499 10.21 30.71 27.28
N ILE A 500 10.64 29.92 28.26
CA ILE A 500 9.86 29.71 29.50
C ILE A 500 10.30 30.72 30.54
N ALA A 501 9.33 31.45 31.08
CA ALA A 501 9.60 32.37 32.18
C ALA A 501 10.14 31.63 33.41
N GLU A 502 11.34 32.00 33.87
CA GLU A 502 11.99 31.43 35.05
C GLU A 502 11.45 32.01 36.37
N SER A 503 10.69 33.11 36.34
CA SER A 503 10.16 33.80 37.53
C SER A 503 8.82 34.48 37.25
N GLY A 504 7.83 34.31 38.13
CA GLY A 504 6.49 34.90 38.03
C GLY A 504 5.35 33.91 38.30
N SER A 505 4.09 34.35 38.21
CA SER A 505 2.89 33.51 38.41
C SER A 505 2.70 32.44 37.33
N ASN A 506 3.34 32.62 36.16
CA ASN A 506 3.30 31.69 35.03
C ASN A 506 4.62 30.90 34.89
N ALA A 507 5.49 30.91 35.91
CA ALA A 507 6.78 30.23 35.85
C ALA A 507 6.59 28.72 35.69
N GLY A 508 7.24 28.14 34.67
CA GLY A 508 7.11 26.71 34.35
C GLY A 508 5.76 26.30 33.72
N CYS A 509 4.91 27.25 33.34
CA CYS A 509 3.67 26.98 32.59
C CYS A 509 3.83 27.38 31.12
N ILE A 510 3.29 26.56 30.22
CA ILE A 510 3.23 26.84 28.79
C ILE A 510 1.76 26.94 28.40
N GLU A 511 1.36 28.03 27.76
CA GLU A 511 0.03 28.17 27.13
C GLU A 511 0.25 28.69 25.71
N VAL A 512 0.00 27.84 24.72
CA VAL A 512 0.13 28.18 23.30
C VAL A 512 -1.22 27.98 22.61
N TRP A 513 -1.66 28.99 21.87
CA TRP A 513 -2.87 28.95 21.08
C TRP A 513 -2.50 28.80 19.61
N LEU A 514 -3.10 27.81 18.96
CA LEU A 514 -2.82 27.43 17.59
C LEU A 514 -4.08 27.54 16.76
N ARG A 515 -3.94 27.98 15.51
CA ARG A 515 -5.01 27.94 14.51
C ARG A 515 -4.60 27.05 13.36
N GLY A 516 -5.43 26.04 13.07
CA GLY A 516 -5.27 25.18 11.90
C GLY A 516 -5.51 25.99 10.63
N MET A 517 -4.53 26.07 9.74
CA MET A 517 -4.67 26.78 8.47
C MET A 517 -5.52 26.01 7.43
N ARG A 518 -5.84 24.73 7.69
CA ARG A 518 -6.65 23.88 6.81
C ARG A 518 -8.14 24.04 7.03
N ASP A 519 -8.55 24.18 8.28
CA ASP A 519 -9.95 24.15 8.74
C ASP A 519 -10.35 25.41 9.53
N ASN A 520 -9.39 26.30 9.83
CA ASN A 520 -9.54 27.47 10.70
C ASN A 520 -9.96 27.13 12.14
N LYS A 521 -9.77 25.89 12.58
CA LYS A 521 -10.08 25.49 13.96
C LYS A 521 -9.02 25.98 14.93
N THR A 522 -9.43 26.23 16.16
CA THR A 522 -8.55 26.75 17.21
C THR A 522 -8.24 25.66 18.22
N HIS A 523 -6.98 25.54 18.60
CA HIS A 523 -6.48 24.55 19.54
C HIS A 523 -5.67 25.25 20.64
N CYS A 524 -5.67 24.69 21.84
CA CYS A 524 -4.86 25.19 22.93
C CYS A 524 -4.00 24.07 23.53
N PHE A 525 -2.70 24.31 23.60
CA PHE A 525 -1.75 23.45 24.28
C PHE A 525 -1.35 24.09 25.61
N LYS A 526 -1.59 23.38 26.70
CA LYS A 526 -1.25 23.81 28.06
C LYS A 526 -0.34 22.79 28.74
N SER A 527 0.69 23.27 29.42
CA SER A 527 1.53 22.45 30.30
C SER A 527 1.74 23.18 31.62
N ASN A 528 1.55 22.48 32.73
CA ASN A 528 1.76 23.01 34.07
C ASN A 528 3.12 22.55 34.63
N ALA A 529 3.65 23.28 35.62
CA ALA A 529 4.89 22.92 36.31
C ALA A 529 4.87 21.51 36.96
N ASN A 530 3.68 20.97 37.23
CA ASN A 530 3.49 19.62 37.79
C ASN A 530 3.63 18.50 36.74
N GLY A 531 3.92 18.81 35.48
CA GLY A 531 4.01 17.84 34.38
C GLY A 531 2.67 17.48 33.73
N LYS A 532 1.56 18.08 34.19
CA LYS A 532 0.25 17.87 33.57
C LYS A 532 0.16 18.62 32.25
N VAL A 533 -0.10 17.90 31.16
CA VAL A 533 -0.31 18.43 29.81
C VAL A 533 -1.79 18.33 29.48
N THR A 534 -2.36 19.41 28.95
CA THR A 534 -3.76 19.51 28.55
C THR A 534 -3.83 20.05 27.13
N ILE A 535 -4.44 19.28 26.24
CA ILE A 535 -4.65 19.63 24.84
C ILE A 535 -6.14 19.86 24.66
N GLN A 536 -6.55 21.11 24.46
CA GLN A 536 -7.95 21.47 24.21
C GLN A 536 -8.17 21.60 22.70
N THR A 537 -9.01 20.73 22.15
CA THR A 537 -9.24 20.59 20.72
C THR A 537 -10.52 19.80 20.47
N ASP A 538 -11.23 20.14 19.41
CA ASP A 538 -12.35 19.36 18.88
C ASP A 538 -11.89 18.27 17.89
N ASP A 539 -10.67 18.39 17.36
CA ASP A 539 -10.03 17.40 16.49
C ASP A 539 -9.24 16.37 17.32
N SER A 540 -9.74 15.13 17.34
CA SER A 540 -9.11 13.98 17.98
C SER A 540 -7.83 13.53 17.27
N THR A 541 -7.72 13.76 15.95
CA THR A 541 -6.54 13.35 15.17
C THR A 541 -5.34 14.24 15.49
N PHE A 542 -5.55 15.56 15.55
CA PHE A 542 -4.54 16.51 16.03
C PHE A 542 -4.05 16.20 17.45
N ALA A 543 -4.96 15.88 18.38
CA ALA A 543 -4.58 15.50 19.74
C ALA A 543 -3.69 14.26 19.77
N GLY A 544 -4.06 13.22 19.01
CA GLY A 544 -3.26 12.01 18.88
C GLY A 544 -1.89 12.28 18.28
N ASP A 545 -1.81 13.07 17.21
CA ASP A 545 -0.54 13.39 16.55
C ASP A 545 0.43 14.14 17.47
N ILE A 546 -0.08 15.08 18.29
CA ILE A 546 0.72 15.78 19.30
C ILE A 546 1.22 14.81 20.36
N ILE A 547 0.35 13.96 20.92
CA ILE A 547 0.73 13.03 21.99
C ILE A 547 1.80 12.05 21.50
N GLN A 548 1.60 11.46 20.31
CA GLN A 548 2.58 10.54 19.72
C GLN A 548 3.92 11.23 19.44
N ALA A 549 3.89 12.43 18.84
CA ALA A 549 5.11 13.17 18.52
C ALA A 549 5.86 13.63 19.78
N LEU A 550 5.12 14.07 20.80
CA LEU A 550 5.69 14.48 22.09
C LEU A 550 6.32 13.30 22.82
N ALA A 551 5.62 12.16 22.89
CA ALA A 551 6.14 10.96 23.54
C ALA A 551 7.38 10.41 22.82
N MET A 552 7.38 10.40 21.49
CA MET A 552 8.55 10.01 20.69
C MET A 552 9.75 10.90 20.95
N TYR A 553 9.56 12.24 20.99
CA TYR A 553 10.65 13.19 21.26
C TYR A 553 11.19 13.08 22.68
N LEU A 554 10.32 12.90 23.66
CA LEU A 554 10.73 12.77 25.07
C LEU A 554 11.30 11.39 25.40
N GLY A 555 11.06 10.38 24.56
CA GLY A 555 11.45 8.98 24.81
C GLY A 555 10.54 8.27 25.81
N VAL A 556 9.29 8.71 25.94
CA VAL A 556 8.30 8.14 26.86
C VAL A 556 7.76 6.84 26.27
N ARG A 557 8.00 5.72 26.94
CA ARG A 557 7.56 4.38 26.48
C ARG A 557 6.10 4.08 26.79
N GLU A 558 5.55 4.68 27.84
CA GLU A 558 4.18 4.43 28.29
C GLU A 558 3.55 5.75 28.76
N LEU A 559 2.38 6.06 28.18
CA LEU A 559 1.63 7.27 28.50
C LEU A 559 0.14 6.94 28.48
N ASN A 560 -0.52 7.22 29.60
CA ASN A 560 -1.97 7.13 29.71
C ASN A 560 -2.61 8.51 29.56
N SER A 561 -3.84 8.54 29.08
CA SER A 561 -4.58 9.77 28.80
C SER A 561 -6.06 9.62 29.10
N GLU A 562 -6.65 10.67 29.65
CA GLU A 562 -8.09 10.84 29.73
C GLU A 562 -8.54 11.73 28.56
N ALA A 563 -9.41 11.20 27.71
CA ALA A 563 -9.86 11.85 26.48
C ALA A 563 -11.37 12.07 26.48
N THR A 564 -11.80 13.27 26.11
CA THR A 564 -13.22 13.63 26.04
C THR A 564 -13.54 14.19 24.66
N PHE A 565 -14.20 13.37 23.83
CA PHE A 565 -14.64 13.72 22.48
C PHE A 565 -16.08 13.23 22.22
N PRO A 566 -17.11 13.98 22.66
CA PRO A 566 -18.51 13.54 22.57
C PRO A 566 -18.97 13.22 21.14
N ALA A 567 -18.50 13.99 20.15
CA ALA A 567 -18.85 13.79 18.74
C ALA A 567 -18.20 12.54 18.12
N GLU A 568 -17.04 12.11 18.60
CA GLU A 568 -16.42 10.84 18.17
C GLU A 568 -17.11 9.66 18.86
N GLU A 569 -17.42 9.80 20.16
CA GLU A 569 -18.15 8.80 20.94
C GLU A 569 -19.52 8.50 20.32
N SER A 570 -20.32 9.52 19.99
CA SER A 570 -21.62 9.32 19.32
C SER A 570 -21.46 8.62 17.98
N ARG A 571 -20.49 9.03 17.15
CA ARG A 571 -20.25 8.40 15.84
C ARG A 571 -19.90 6.91 15.98
N MET A 572 -19.07 6.54 16.95
CA MET A 572 -18.74 5.15 17.20
C MET A 572 -19.94 4.34 17.71
N LEU A 573 -20.79 4.93 18.56
CA LEU A 573 -22.01 4.28 19.03
C LEU A 573 -23.01 4.06 17.88
N ASP A 574 -23.23 5.07 17.04
CA ASP A 574 -24.11 4.97 15.86
C ASP A 574 -23.58 3.93 14.85
N ALA A 575 -22.26 3.83 14.69
CA ALA A 575 -21.63 2.81 13.86
C ALA A 575 -21.82 1.40 14.42
N LEU A 576 -21.72 1.22 15.74
CA LEU A 576 -21.95 -0.07 16.39
C LEU A 576 -23.40 -0.55 16.20
N GLU A 577 -24.39 0.34 16.35
CA GLU A 577 -25.79 0.00 16.10
C GLU A 577 -26.06 -0.37 14.63
N ARG A 578 -25.45 0.35 13.67
CA ARG A 578 -25.53 -0.01 12.25
C ARG A 578 -24.95 -1.39 11.96
N VAL A 579 -23.78 -1.71 12.52
CA VAL A 579 -23.14 -3.02 12.33
C VAL A 579 -24.03 -4.14 12.84
N LYS A 580 -24.68 -3.95 13.99
CA LYS A 580 -25.63 -4.93 14.53
C LYS A 580 -26.79 -5.19 13.57
N GLY A 581 -27.44 -4.13 13.09
CA GLY A 581 -28.54 -4.26 12.14
C GLY A 581 -28.12 -4.89 10.80
N LEU A 582 -26.96 -4.52 10.28
CA LEU A 582 -26.44 -5.05 9.02
C LEU A 582 -26.05 -6.53 9.10
N LYS A 583 -25.50 -6.99 10.23
CA LYS A 583 -25.21 -8.43 10.46
C LYS A 583 -26.48 -9.29 10.43
N GLU A 584 -27.56 -8.82 11.05
CA GLU A 584 -28.85 -9.52 11.04
C GLU A 584 -29.45 -9.59 9.62
N VAL A 585 -29.34 -8.50 8.86
CA VAL A 585 -29.78 -8.45 7.45
C VAL A 585 -28.96 -9.40 6.58
N ASP A 586 -27.64 -9.41 6.75
CA ASP A 586 -26.75 -10.26 5.95
C ASP A 586 -27.02 -11.75 6.18
N ALA A 587 -27.18 -12.17 7.44
CA ALA A 587 -27.56 -13.55 7.78
C ALA A 587 -28.89 -13.97 7.14
N ARG A 588 -29.88 -13.05 7.09
CA ARG A 588 -31.16 -13.31 6.40
C ARG A 588 -30.98 -13.45 4.89
N LEU A 589 -30.25 -12.53 4.26
CA LEU A 589 -30.00 -12.56 2.82
C LEU A 589 -29.23 -13.81 2.38
N GLN A 590 -28.30 -14.30 3.22
CA GLN A 590 -27.56 -15.53 2.95
C GLN A 590 -28.47 -16.77 3.01
N ALA A 591 -29.42 -16.81 3.95
CA ALA A 591 -30.41 -17.87 4.03
C ALA A 591 -31.38 -17.86 2.83
N GLU A 592 -31.86 -16.68 2.42
CA GLU A 592 -32.72 -16.50 1.24
C GLU A 592 -32.01 -16.98 -0.03
N ALA A 593 -30.75 -16.60 -0.22
CA ALA A 593 -29.94 -17.01 -1.36
C ALA A 593 -29.72 -18.53 -1.42
N ALA A 594 -29.45 -19.17 -0.28
CA ALA A 594 -29.34 -20.63 -0.21
C ALA A 594 -30.67 -21.31 -0.58
N GLY A 595 -31.80 -20.73 -0.16
CA GLY A 595 -33.15 -21.15 -0.56
C GLY A 595 -33.36 -21.02 -2.07
N GLY A 596 -33.01 -19.88 -2.66
CA GLY A 596 -33.10 -19.62 -4.09
C GLY A 596 -32.23 -20.55 -4.93
N ALA A 597 -31.00 -20.84 -4.49
CA ALA A 597 -30.11 -21.80 -5.16
C ALA A 597 -30.65 -23.24 -5.14
N ASN A 598 -31.26 -23.67 -4.02
CA ASN A 598 -31.91 -24.98 -3.94
C ASN A 598 -33.14 -25.07 -4.84
N LEU A 599 -33.93 -24.00 -4.93
CA LEU A 599 -35.07 -23.92 -5.83
C LEU A 599 -34.61 -23.97 -7.30
N LEU A 600 -33.54 -23.25 -7.65
CA LEU A 600 -32.94 -23.27 -8.98
C LEU A 600 -32.52 -24.69 -9.38
N LYS A 601 -31.77 -25.39 -8.52
CA LYS A 601 -31.37 -26.79 -8.75
C LYS A 601 -32.58 -27.70 -8.99
N SER A 602 -33.61 -27.59 -8.16
CA SER A 602 -34.85 -28.35 -8.34
C SER A 602 -35.53 -28.08 -9.68
N ILE A 603 -35.57 -26.81 -10.14
CA ILE A 603 -36.20 -26.47 -11.42
C ILE A 603 -35.36 -26.94 -12.60
N VAL A 604 -34.04 -26.88 -12.52
CA VAL A 604 -33.14 -27.43 -13.56
C VAL A 604 -33.35 -28.93 -13.73
N ILE A 605 -33.44 -29.68 -12.63
CA ILE A 605 -33.71 -31.14 -12.69
C ILE A 605 -35.06 -31.40 -13.36
N ARG A 606 -36.13 -30.71 -12.94
CA ARG A 606 -37.47 -30.87 -13.54
C ARG A 606 -37.54 -30.42 -14.99
N LEU A 607 -36.76 -29.40 -15.37
CA LEU A 607 -36.64 -28.94 -16.75
C LEU A 607 -36.00 -30.02 -17.62
N GLU A 608 -34.95 -30.67 -17.11
CA GLU A 608 -34.27 -31.75 -17.82
C GLU A 608 -35.16 -32.99 -17.93
N ASP A 609 -35.91 -33.35 -16.89
CA ASP A 609 -36.93 -34.41 -16.96
C ASP A 609 -37.98 -34.12 -18.03
N ALA A 610 -38.51 -32.89 -18.07
CA ALA A 610 -39.48 -32.47 -19.09
C ALA A 610 -38.88 -32.51 -20.50
N ARG A 611 -37.58 -32.19 -20.65
CA ARG A 611 -36.84 -32.28 -21.92
C ARG A 611 -36.69 -33.72 -22.38
N ILE A 612 -36.33 -34.64 -21.47
CA ILE A 612 -36.18 -36.08 -21.76
C ILE A 612 -37.51 -36.70 -22.17
N LEU A 613 -38.61 -36.27 -21.53
CA LEU A 613 -39.98 -36.72 -21.84
C LEU A 613 -40.60 -36.00 -23.06
N GLU A 614 -39.86 -35.12 -23.74
CA GLU A 614 -40.30 -34.31 -24.89
C GLU A 614 -41.57 -33.46 -24.62
N ASN A 615 -41.84 -33.11 -23.36
CA ASN A 615 -43.00 -32.30 -22.97
C ASN A 615 -42.68 -30.80 -23.09
N ILE A 616 -42.93 -30.25 -24.28
CA ILE A 616 -42.62 -28.85 -24.63
C ILE A 616 -43.35 -27.84 -23.74
N ASP A 617 -44.60 -28.13 -23.33
CA ASP A 617 -45.40 -27.20 -22.53
C ASP A 617 -44.85 -27.06 -21.10
N ASP A 618 -44.49 -28.17 -20.45
CA ASP A 618 -43.88 -28.11 -19.12
C ASP A 618 -42.46 -27.55 -19.19
N MET A 619 -41.69 -27.88 -20.24
CA MET A 619 -40.37 -27.29 -20.49
C MET A 619 -40.45 -25.75 -20.57
N ARG A 620 -41.41 -25.20 -21.32
CA ARG A 620 -41.60 -23.75 -21.45
C ARG A 620 -41.99 -23.11 -20.12
N LYS A 621 -42.84 -23.77 -19.32
CA LYS A 621 -43.21 -23.30 -17.96
C LYS A 621 -41.99 -23.26 -17.05
N ARG A 622 -41.18 -24.34 -17.02
CA ARG A 622 -39.96 -24.42 -16.20
C ARG A 622 -38.92 -23.39 -16.63
N LEU A 623 -38.74 -23.15 -17.94
CA LEU A 623 -37.85 -22.10 -18.44
C LEU A 623 -38.29 -20.70 -18.01
N MET A 624 -39.60 -20.40 -18.02
CA MET A 624 -40.11 -19.12 -17.50
C MET A 624 -39.86 -18.98 -15.99
N GLN A 625 -40.09 -20.05 -15.21
CA GLN A 625 -39.78 -20.04 -13.78
C GLN A 625 -38.29 -19.84 -13.52
N LEU A 626 -37.42 -20.49 -14.29
CA LEU A 626 -35.97 -20.36 -14.20
C LEU A 626 -35.52 -18.93 -14.54
N LYS A 627 -36.09 -18.31 -15.57
CA LYS A 627 -35.80 -16.90 -15.91
C LYS A 627 -36.20 -15.95 -14.78
N ASN A 628 -37.35 -16.16 -14.15
CA ASN A 628 -37.81 -15.32 -13.05
C ASN A 628 -36.90 -15.45 -11.83
N ILE A 629 -36.61 -16.67 -11.40
CA ILE A 629 -35.72 -16.93 -10.26
C ILE A 629 -34.31 -16.42 -10.53
N ASN A 630 -33.80 -16.55 -11.75
CA ASN A 630 -32.49 -15.99 -12.08
C ASN A 630 -32.49 -14.46 -11.95
N GLY A 631 -33.58 -13.79 -12.37
CA GLY A 631 -33.75 -12.35 -12.16
C GLY A 631 -33.84 -11.97 -10.68
N ASP A 632 -34.53 -12.78 -9.86
CA ASP A 632 -34.62 -12.59 -8.41
C ASP A 632 -33.25 -12.75 -7.75
N LEU A 633 -32.52 -13.83 -8.05
CA LEU A 633 -31.18 -14.10 -7.52
C LEU A 633 -30.16 -13.00 -7.87
N ILE A 634 -30.23 -12.44 -9.09
CA ILE A 634 -29.36 -11.32 -9.48
C ILE A 634 -29.66 -10.08 -8.60
N ARG A 635 -30.94 -9.75 -8.40
CA ARG A 635 -31.34 -8.63 -7.54
C ARG A 635 -30.95 -8.86 -6.08
N GLU A 636 -31.17 -10.06 -5.56
CA GLU A 636 -30.75 -10.45 -4.21
C GLU A 636 -29.23 -10.34 -4.04
N HIS A 637 -28.46 -10.76 -5.04
CA HIS A 637 -27.00 -10.62 -5.03
C HIS A 637 -26.57 -9.15 -5.04
N GLU A 638 -27.19 -8.28 -5.85
CA GLU A 638 -26.93 -6.84 -5.83
C GLU A 638 -27.24 -6.21 -4.47
N ILE A 639 -28.35 -6.60 -3.83
CA ILE A 639 -28.73 -6.14 -2.48
C ILE A 639 -27.69 -6.61 -1.46
N ARG A 640 -27.25 -7.88 -1.54
CA ARG A 640 -26.24 -8.43 -0.64
C ARG A 640 -24.91 -7.70 -0.78
N LEU A 641 -24.46 -7.43 -2.01
CA LEU A 641 -23.25 -6.66 -2.26
C LEU A 641 -23.31 -5.25 -1.66
N ASN A 642 -24.45 -4.56 -1.78
CA ASN A 642 -24.63 -3.23 -1.19
C ASN A 642 -24.64 -3.29 0.34
N SER A 643 -25.36 -4.25 0.93
CA SER A 643 -25.39 -4.48 2.38
C SER A 643 -23.98 -4.78 2.92
N HIS A 644 -23.21 -5.63 2.22
CA HIS A 644 -21.83 -5.96 2.60
C HIS A 644 -20.90 -4.74 2.53
N ARG A 645 -21.05 -3.89 1.51
CA ARG A 645 -20.29 -2.62 1.40
C ARG A 645 -20.60 -1.67 2.55
N GLU A 646 -21.88 -1.53 2.93
CA GLU A 646 -22.29 -0.70 4.07
C GLU A 646 -21.76 -1.25 5.40
N LEU A 647 -21.74 -2.59 5.55
CA LEU A 647 -21.18 -3.26 6.71
C LEU A 647 -19.67 -3.01 6.80
N ALA A 648 -18.94 -3.20 5.70
CA ALA A 648 -17.51 -2.92 5.63
C ALA A 648 -17.18 -1.45 5.92
N ALA A 649 -17.98 -0.51 5.40
CA ALA A 649 -17.80 0.92 5.69
C ALA A 649 -18.04 1.25 7.17
N SER A 650 -19.07 0.67 7.79
CA SER A 650 -19.38 0.87 9.22
C SER A 650 -18.30 0.26 10.12
N LEU A 651 -17.76 -0.91 9.76
CA LEU A 651 -16.64 -1.54 10.46
C LEU A 651 -15.33 -0.77 10.27
N LYS A 652 -15.07 -0.21 9.08
CA LYS A 652 -13.95 0.69 8.82
C LYS A 652 -14.03 1.92 9.73
N GLU A 653 -15.21 2.52 9.87
CA GLU A 653 -15.44 3.66 10.76
C GLU A 653 -15.15 3.31 12.23
N LEU A 654 -15.64 2.15 12.71
CA LEU A 654 -15.32 1.65 14.05
C LEU A 654 -13.82 1.44 14.24
N ASN A 655 -13.15 0.78 13.29
CA ASN A 655 -11.71 0.53 13.36
C ASN A 655 -10.89 1.83 13.39
N ILE A 656 -11.26 2.82 12.57
CA ILE A 656 -10.63 4.15 12.60
C ILE A 656 -10.84 4.82 13.97
N GLY A 657 -12.05 4.71 14.53
CA GLY A 657 -12.36 5.22 15.88
C GLY A 657 -11.49 4.55 16.96
N VAL A 658 -11.34 3.22 16.92
CA VAL A 658 -10.47 2.46 17.82
C VAL A 658 -9.01 2.89 17.68
N GLN A 659 -8.53 3.06 16.44
CA GLN A 659 -7.18 3.55 16.18
C GLN A 659 -6.97 4.96 16.72
N ARG A 660 -7.93 5.87 16.54
CA ARG A 660 -7.88 7.22 17.11
C ARG A 660 -7.81 7.17 18.63
N ALA A 661 -8.65 6.37 19.27
CA ALA A 661 -8.62 6.18 20.73
C ALA A 661 -7.27 5.62 21.22
N ALA A 662 -6.67 4.70 20.47
CA ALA A 662 -5.35 4.15 20.78
C ALA A 662 -4.24 5.19 20.62
N ARG A 663 -4.28 6.02 19.55
CA ARG A 663 -3.28 7.08 19.27
C ARG A 663 -3.26 8.20 20.32
N LEU A 664 -4.27 8.30 21.18
CA LEU A 664 -4.24 9.24 22.30
C LEU A 664 -3.37 8.73 23.47
N ARG A 665 -2.89 7.48 23.40
CA ARG A 665 -2.07 6.80 24.42
C ARG A 665 -0.79 6.22 23.81
N VAL A 666 0.18 5.85 24.64
CA VAL A 666 1.47 5.30 24.18
C VAL A 666 1.82 4.02 24.94
N GLY A 667 2.37 3.04 24.23
CA GLY A 667 2.81 1.77 24.79
C GLY A 667 1.65 0.86 25.20
N LYS A 668 1.77 0.21 26.36
CA LYS A 668 0.76 -0.76 26.85
C LYS A 668 -0.62 -0.15 27.01
N ALA A 669 -0.71 1.12 27.39
CA ALA A 669 -1.98 1.84 27.52
C ALA A 669 -2.74 1.91 26.17
N ALA A 670 -2.03 2.07 25.05
CA ALA A 670 -2.65 2.04 23.73
C ALA A 670 -3.15 0.63 23.37
N SER A 671 -2.35 -0.41 23.63
CA SER A 671 -2.74 -1.80 23.39
C SER A 671 -3.96 -2.22 24.24
N ASN A 672 -4.01 -1.78 25.49
CA ASN A 672 -5.14 -2.03 26.38
C ASN A 672 -6.42 -1.37 25.87
N ALA A 673 -6.33 -0.12 25.38
CA ALA A 673 -7.46 0.58 24.78
C ALA A 673 -8.00 -0.17 23.56
N VAL A 674 -7.13 -0.65 22.68
CA VAL A 674 -7.53 -1.46 21.52
C VAL A 674 -8.24 -2.74 21.99
N SER A 675 -7.67 -3.47 22.95
CA SER A 675 -8.25 -4.71 23.48
C SER A 675 -9.62 -4.48 24.12
N ARG A 676 -9.77 -3.44 24.95
CA ARG A 676 -11.05 -3.10 25.60
C ARG A 676 -12.11 -2.63 24.61
N CYS A 677 -11.74 -1.78 23.65
CA CYS A 677 -12.65 -1.37 22.58
C CYS A 677 -13.12 -2.57 21.76
N ARG A 678 -12.21 -3.51 21.44
CA ARG A 678 -12.57 -4.73 20.70
C ARG A 678 -13.48 -5.66 21.49
N ALA A 679 -13.18 -5.91 22.76
CA ALA A 679 -14.05 -6.68 23.63
C ALA A 679 -15.45 -6.04 23.70
N ALA A 680 -15.54 -4.72 23.83
CA ALA A 680 -16.81 -4.01 23.84
C ALA A 680 -17.58 -4.11 22.51
N ILE A 681 -16.88 -4.13 21.37
CA ILE A 681 -17.49 -4.32 20.04
C ILE A 681 -17.97 -5.77 19.87
N GLN A 682 -17.20 -6.75 20.34
CA GLN A 682 -17.58 -8.18 20.31
C GLN A 682 -18.79 -8.47 21.21
N ASP A 683 -18.81 -7.88 22.41
CA ASP A 683 -19.90 -8.01 23.38
C ASP A 683 -21.11 -7.11 23.05
N GLU A 684 -21.06 -6.34 21.96
CA GLU A 684 -22.08 -5.37 21.54
C GLU A 684 -22.50 -4.39 22.66
N ASN A 685 -21.55 -3.98 23.51
CA ASN A 685 -21.81 -3.17 24.70
C ASN A 685 -21.43 -1.68 24.51
N PRO A 686 -22.41 -0.78 24.26
CA PRO A 686 -22.13 0.63 23.98
C PRO A 686 -21.50 1.37 25.17
N LYS A 687 -21.88 1.01 26.41
CA LYS A 687 -21.35 1.66 27.62
C LYS A 687 -19.88 1.31 27.86
N ALA A 688 -19.52 0.05 27.62
CA ALA A 688 -18.14 -0.40 27.72
C ALA A 688 -17.27 0.28 26.66
N LEU A 689 -17.80 0.46 25.44
CA LEU A 689 -17.10 1.14 24.35
C LEU A 689 -16.82 2.61 24.70
N ALA A 690 -17.82 3.34 25.20
CA ALA A 690 -17.65 4.73 25.63
C ALA A 690 -16.58 4.88 26.74
N LEU A 691 -16.59 4.00 27.73
CA LEU A 691 -15.59 3.99 28.81
C LEU A 691 -14.17 3.68 28.28
N ALA A 692 -14.04 2.72 27.37
CA ALA A 692 -12.77 2.36 26.76
C ALA A 692 -12.20 3.51 25.92
N ILE A 693 -13.03 4.27 25.22
CA ILE A 693 -12.57 5.46 24.46
C ILE A 693 -12.01 6.52 25.43
N ARG A 694 -12.74 6.82 26.51
CA ARG A 694 -12.39 7.90 27.44
C ARG A 694 -11.16 7.59 28.30
N HIS A 695 -11.08 6.39 28.86
CA HIS A 695 -10.06 6.03 29.85
C HIS A 695 -9.03 5.00 29.37
N GLY A 696 -9.29 4.33 28.24
CA GLY A 696 -8.43 3.28 27.69
C GLY A 696 -8.71 1.93 28.31
#